data_AF-A0A517QQK9-F1
#
_entry.id   AF-A0A517QQK9-F1
#
_cell.length_a   1.000
_cell.length_b   1.000
_cell.length_c   1.000
_cell.angle_alpha   90.00
_cell.angle_beta   90.00
_cell.angle_gamma   90.00
#
_symmetry.space_group_name_H-M   'P 1'
#
loop_
_entity.id
_entity.type
_entity.pdbx_description
1 polymer ?
#
loop_
_entity_poly.entity_id
_entity_poly.type
_entity_poly.pdbx_seq_one_letter_code
_entity_poly.pdbx_strand_id
1 'polypeptide(L)'
;MAGCSDYAVWSGCVAAGEPLRDRIIWCVMLILAVVFTGPASAQIQPRKQIQLDFEDEQLHWRAESPLLSEYIKAREVIDSDGHSGQRCESYHFQSAQYLEEQRLVLDVPPSKVLFDELKASLWVRSTTPDLRFVLRLRFPNQIDPRTGQTLTLDLSGETYTDTMNWQRLECATSAEAVERRLILARAQFEAQGNSINIDARTAYVDQIALLMTLPKGASAVRIDDVSFGPIVAPQELASDANTQRQAKARLQVLDDRILKDDNPFFPVFTLYHGESLTEIQATGVNTLWITDYADQALLRALHDADIGAIAQPPQLTPEEAVLNRKGLPAFEEWTEPIWAWMFGYGIPEEDIRYIESWVEHVRDADRQLRRPILADVAGKERSFHRNVNFLGSSQFVIHSDISMPRHAKQLKHRRNLALPGKPMFTFVQTEASPAFLDSRGEGERLPVVEPEQILQQAYAAIAAGYKGVGFWKQYSLDTDVPGLNERVHAIRLFASHCKILEPWLATGRVVDDLFVHFDADMQHTQTGILAPLKSRWDTPIEQVSATGAKQPSEILATVIRSDEGLLILPVWYEEGEQCVPGPQAVSGIRMLLKGDIWQAWEVTPVGVTQSNLEVSWPAGGTEIYLKEFDQQSAIVITSKPNVIERLQRESRRVRDDAARAMVSLAALKFERVQNVHEELIGISPPVVQAELDLRQAYASLETASKELDASHPVEAYAAAQKSLQHLRSLQRKYWDAAIKDLPSATTSLDATGFQTLPDHWRTMIELGKRSRITENLIPTGDFESVAAMKENWSDGSTRTGNQRIQIQYDQRRNDHHLSFQLESTPGENSAIALTSPAVHAEAGDIVVISAQVRTASPFPGPEDAFLIFDTLVGRPGAVRLHEAKQEWQTVKLVRRVSRDSDFRVRLELQGNGAVEIDDLQVKRLLPE
;
A
#
# COMPACT_ATOMS: atom_id res chain seq x y z
N MET A 1 5.44 -35.81 -13.83
CA MET A 1 6.85 -35.69 -14.28
C MET A 1 7.40 -34.37 -13.79
N ALA A 2 8.53 -34.42 -13.11
CA ALA A 2 9.19 -33.29 -12.47
C ALA A 2 9.80 -32.30 -13.48
N GLY A 3 9.75 -31.01 -13.12
CA GLY A 3 10.90 -30.09 -13.08
C GLY A 3 11.56 -29.61 -14.38
N CYS A 4 12.04 -28.36 -14.28
CA CYS A 4 12.94 -27.61 -15.16
C CYS A 4 12.28 -26.77 -16.27
N SER A 5 12.52 -25.48 -16.12
CA SER A 5 12.80 -24.53 -17.19
C SER A 5 13.42 -25.20 -18.41
N ASP A 6 12.85 -24.98 -19.59
CA ASP A 6 13.66 -24.77 -20.78
C ASP A 6 12.91 -23.96 -21.84
N TYR A 7 13.69 -23.04 -22.40
CA TYR A 7 13.43 -22.20 -23.56
C TYR A 7 12.93 -23.03 -24.75
N ALA A 8 11.86 -22.59 -25.41
CA ALA A 8 11.52 -23.03 -26.76
C ALA A 8 11.66 -21.87 -27.76
N VAL A 9 12.88 -21.76 -28.27
CA VAL A 9 13.23 -21.06 -29.52
C VAL A 9 12.45 -21.68 -30.67
N TRP A 10 11.63 -20.88 -31.36
CA TRP A 10 11.16 -21.22 -32.70
C TRP A 10 12.19 -20.73 -33.71
N SER A 11 13.08 -21.64 -34.13
CA SER A 11 13.88 -21.48 -35.34
C SER A 11 13.81 -22.74 -36.18
N GLY A 12 13.18 -22.59 -37.34
CA GLY A 12 13.26 -23.48 -38.49
C GLY A 12 12.41 -22.86 -39.62
N CYS A 13 12.80 -22.84 -40.88
CA CYS A 13 14.07 -23.11 -41.53
C CYS A 13 13.97 -22.46 -42.93
N VAL A 14 15.11 -21.99 -43.42
CA VAL A 14 15.33 -21.38 -44.75
C VAL A 14 15.28 -22.43 -45.87
N ALA A 15 14.72 -22.05 -47.03
CA ALA A 15 15.18 -22.46 -48.38
C ALA A 15 14.59 -21.46 -49.42
N ALA A 16 15.42 -20.57 -50.02
CA ALA A 16 16.17 -20.72 -51.30
C ALA A 16 15.27 -20.52 -52.55
N GLY A 17 15.58 -19.78 -53.61
CA GLY A 17 16.73 -18.96 -54.09
C GLY A 17 16.22 -18.09 -55.27
N GLU A 18 16.78 -16.92 -55.62
CA GLU A 18 17.92 -16.61 -56.53
C GLU A 18 17.49 -15.38 -57.40
N PRO A 19 18.36 -14.67 -58.17
CA PRO A 19 19.70 -14.18 -57.84
C PRO A 19 19.96 -12.71 -58.28
N LEU A 20 21.18 -12.28 -57.92
CA LEU A 20 22.03 -11.14 -58.31
C LEU A 20 21.79 -10.36 -59.63
N ARG A 21 22.37 -9.14 -59.60
CA ARG A 21 22.87 -8.25 -60.69
C ARG A 21 21.87 -7.26 -61.30
N ASP A 22 21.87 -6.06 -60.74
CA ASP A 22 22.12 -4.80 -61.48
C ASP A 22 21.70 -3.60 -60.62
N ARG A 23 22.67 -2.94 -59.98
CA ARG A 23 22.60 -1.51 -59.54
C ARG A 23 23.88 -0.97 -58.87
N ILE A 24 25.02 -1.65 -59.02
CA ILE A 24 26.33 -1.15 -58.55
C ILE A 24 27.00 -0.18 -59.54
N ILE A 25 26.44 0.05 -60.73
CA ILE A 25 27.12 0.81 -61.80
C ILE A 25 26.53 2.22 -62.04
N TRP A 26 25.48 2.65 -61.32
CA TRP A 26 24.76 3.90 -61.67
C TRP A 26 24.82 5.11 -60.73
N CYS A 27 25.56 5.11 -59.61
CA CYS A 27 25.76 6.38 -58.87
C CYS A 27 27.18 6.58 -58.29
N VAL A 28 28.15 5.78 -58.75
CA VAL A 28 29.60 6.09 -58.66
C VAL A 28 29.95 7.37 -59.48
N MET A 29 29.02 7.87 -60.30
CA MET A 29 29.13 9.20 -60.94
C MET A 29 28.78 10.40 -60.06
N LEU A 30 28.23 10.21 -58.85
CA LEU A 30 27.95 11.32 -57.93
C LEU A 30 29.12 11.64 -56.99
N ILE A 31 30.20 10.86 -57.06
CA ILE A 31 31.40 10.96 -56.21
C ILE A 31 32.52 11.79 -56.87
N LEU A 32 32.34 12.27 -58.11
CA LEU A 32 33.40 12.95 -58.89
C LEU A 32 33.14 14.44 -59.19
N ALA A 33 32.21 15.09 -58.47
CA ALA A 33 31.89 16.52 -58.63
C ALA A 33 32.11 17.38 -57.35
N VAL A 34 32.78 16.89 -56.30
CA VAL A 34 33.03 17.67 -55.06
C VAL A 34 34.50 17.65 -54.61
N VAL A 35 35.44 17.27 -55.48
CA VAL A 35 36.88 17.34 -55.18
C VAL A 35 37.53 18.36 -56.10
N PHE A 36 37.31 19.66 -55.85
CA PHE A 36 38.23 20.77 -56.18
C PHE A 36 37.63 22.11 -55.71
N THR A 37 37.85 22.51 -54.45
CA THR A 37 38.11 23.90 -54.00
C THR A 37 38.33 23.94 -52.49
N GLY A 38 39.60 24.10 -52.07
CA GLY A 38 40.10 24.76 -50.84
C GLY A 38 39.59 24.36 -49.44
N PRO A 39 40.40 24.48 -48.37
CA PRO A 39 39.88 24.48 -47.02
C PRO A 39 39.05 25.77 -46.85
N ALA A 40 37.74 25.66 -47.04
CA ALA A 40 36.83 26.70 -46.60
C ALA A 40 36.94 26.75 -45.07
N SER A 41 37.57 27.81 -44.57
CA SER A 41 37.53 28.24 -43.18
C SER A 41 36.18 27.87 -42.59
N ALA A 42 36.16 27.09 -41.50
CA ALA A 42 34.97 26.95 -40.69
C ALA A 42 34.52 28.38 -40.35
N GLN A 43 33.44 28.83 -40.98
CA GLN A 43 32.74 30.01 -40.53
C GLN A 43 32.18 29.62 -39.17
N ILE A 44 32.94 29.97 -38.13
CA ILE A 44 32.41 30.16 -36.79
C ILE A 44 31.26 31.14 -36.99
N GLN A 45 30.02 30.65 -37.01
CA GLN A 45 28.88 31.53 -36.87
C GLN A 45 29.10 32.27 -35.55
N PRO A 46 29.18 33.62 -35.56
CA PRO A 46 29.36 34.35 -34.32
C PRO A 46 28.17 34.01 -33.43
N ARG A 47 28.44 33.35 -32.29
CA ARG A 47 27.41 33.12 -31.29
C ARG A 47 26.84 34.48 -30.94
N LYS A 48 25.52 34.64 -31.10
CA LYS A 48 24.84 35.93 -30.95
C LYS A 48 25.15 36.49 -29.56
N GLN A 49 25.71 37.69 -29.49
CA GLN A 49 26.08 38.39 -28.26
C GLN A 49 25.44 39.76 -28.29
N ILE A 50 25.00 40.27 -27.14
CA ILE A 50 24.63 41.67 -26.99
C ILE A 50 25.88 42.48 -26.76
N GLN A 51 25.98 43.57 -27.51
CA GLN A 51 26.93 44.64 -27.27
C GLN A 51 26.15 45.96 -27.33
N LEU A 52 26.17 46.73 -26.25
CA LEU A 52 25.59 48.07 -26.16
C LEU A 52 26.74 49.05 -25.92
N ASP A 53 26.92 49.96 -26.86
CA ASP A 53 27.91 51.05 -26.84
C ASP A 53 27.30 52.40 -26.44
N PHE A 54 25.97 52.45 -26.21
CA PHE A 54 25.22 53.62 -25.72
C PHE A 54 25.34 54.88 -26.60
N GLU A 55 25.62 54.72 -27.89
CA GLU A 55 25.73 55.83 -28.84
C GLU A 55 24.37 56.33 -29.37
N ASP A 56 23.32 55.52 -29.20
CA ASP A 56 21.95 55.96 -29.45
C ASP A 56 21.39 56.80 -28.28
N GLU A 57 20.21 57.40 -28.46
CA GLU A 57 19.54 58.18 -27.41
C GLU A 57 18.63 57.32 -26.52
N GLN A 58 18.74 55.99 -26.59
CA GLN A 58 17.86 55.05 -25.89
C GLN A 58 18.40 54.76 -24.48
N LEU A 59 17.52 54.86 -23.48
CA LEU A 59 17.81 54.36 -22.14
C LEU A 59 17.55 52.85 -22.08
N HIS A 60 18.57 52.09 -21.70
CA HIS A 60 18.49 50.63 -21.63
C HIS A 60 18.24 50.12 -20.22
N TRP A 61 18.74 50.82 -19.20
CA TRP A 61 18.59 50.40 -17.80
C TRP A 61 17.30 50.94 -17.20
N ARG A 62 16.82 50.27 -16.15
CA ARG A 62 15.66 50.74 -15.38
C ARG A 62 15.81 50.43 -13.90
N ALA A 63 15.18 51.24 -13.06
CA ALA A 63 15.01 50.92 -11.65
C ALA A 63 14.05 49.73 -11.51
N GLU A 64 14.40 48.75 -10.67
CA GLU A 64 13.53 47.60 -10.41
C GLU A 64 12.40 47.94 -9.43
N SER A 65 12.68 48.75 -8.41
CA SER A 65 11.71 49.13 -7.40
C SER A 65 11.06 50.50 -7.71
N PRO A 66 9.76 50.68 -7.39
CA PRO A 66 9.13 51.99 -7.43
C PRO A 66 9.84 53.00 -6.52
N LEU A 67 10.34 52.53 -5.38
CA LEU A 67 11.08 53.34 -4.41
C LEU A 67 12.34 53.96 -5.03
N LEU A 68 13.17 53.17 -5.72
CA LEU A 68 14.37 53.68 -6.38
C LEU A 68 14.01 54.71 -7.46
N SER A 69 12.90 54.48 -8.17
CA SER A 69 12.42 55.38 -9.22
C SER A 69 12.09 56.78 -8.69
N GLU A 70 11.59 56.90 -7.46
CA GLU A 70 11.30 58.21 -6.81
C GLU A 70 12.57 59.03 -6.52
N TYR A 71 13.70 58.36 -6.32
CA TYR A 71 14.98 58.99 -5.97
C TYR A 71 15.86 59.32 -7.18
N ILE A 72 15.49 58.89 -8.39
CA ILE A 72 16.16 59.28 -9.64
C ILE A 72 15.73 60.70 -10.01
N LYS A 73 16.67 61.65 -9.99
CA LYS A 73 16.44 63.05 -10.39
C LYS A 73 16.68 63.29 -11.87
N ALA A 74 17.62 62.56 -12.46
CA ALA A 74 17.88 62.58 -13.89
C ALA A 74 18.30 61.19 -14.36
N ARG A 75 17.78 60.79 -15.52
CA ARG A 75 18.23 59.63 -16.30
C ARG A 75 18.35 60.08 -17.75
N GLU A 76 19.54 59.98 -18.30
CA GLU A 76 19.86 60.55 -19.60
C GLU A 76 21.05 59.82 -20.21
N VAL A 77 21.09 59.76 -21.54
CA VAL A 77 22.32 59.45 -22.26
C VAL A 77 23.07 60.78 -22.42
N ILE A 78 24.25 60.87 -21.83
CA ILE A 78 25.08 62.10 -21.89
C ILE A 78 26.14 61.95 -22.97
N ASP A 79 26.44 63.05 -23.67
CA ASP A 79 27.46 63.14 -24.74
C ASP A 79 28.84 63.62 -24.22
N SER A 80 29.03 63.52 -22.91
CA SER A 80 30.28 63.85 -22.24
C SER A 80 30.64 62.72 -21.29
N ASP A 81 31.91 62.32 -21.30
CA ASP A 81 32.49 61.38 -20.32
C ASP A 81 32.17 59.87 -20.54
N GLY A 82 31.90 59.46 -21.78
CA GLY A 82 31.85 58.05 -22.21
C GLY A 82 33.21 57.33 -22.11
N HIS A 83 33.19 56.00 -22.02
CA HIS A 83 34.40 55.18 -21.85
C HIS A 83 35.09 54.88 -23.18
N SER A 84 34.41 54.21 -24.13
CA SER A 84 34.99 53.87 -25.45
C SER A 84 34.49 54.77 -26.59
N GLY A 85 33.34 55.44 -26.39
CA GLY A 85 32.66 56.33 -27.33
C GLY A 85 32.47 57.77 -26.83
N GLN A 86 31.50 58.50 -27.41
CA GLN A 86 31.16 59.87 -26.99
C GLN A 86 30.04 59.90 -25.95
N ARG A 87 29.27 58.82 -25.82
CA ARG A 87 28.08 58.78 -24.99
C ARG A 87 28.15 57.69 -23.92
N CYS A 88 27.39 57.87 -22.83
CA CYS A 88 27.12 56.83 -21.84
C CYS A 88 25.78 57.06 -21.14
N GLU A 89 25.19 56.02 -20.56
CA GLU A 89 23.94 56.14 -19.81
C GLU A 89 24.23 56.59 -18.36
N SER A 90 23.61 57.68 -17.91
CA SER A 90 23.87 58.32 -16.62
C SER A 90 22.61 58.41 -15.76
N TYR A 91 22.76 58.01 -14.49
CA TYR A 91 21.73 58.04 -13.46
C TYR A 91 22.16 58.92 -12.29
N HIS A 92 21.37 59.95 -12.00
CA HIS A 92 21.58 60.83 -10.85
C HIS A 92 20.51 60.57 -9.79
N PHE A 93 20.96 60.19 -8.60
CA PHE A 93 20.12 59.90 -7.45
C PHE A 93 20.21 61.03 -6.43
N GLN A 94 19.09 61.38 -5.81
CA GLN A 94 19.03 62.27 -4.65
C GLN A 94 18.23 61.59 -3.55
N SER A 95 18.91 60.83 -2.70
CA SER A 95 18.23 60.08 -1.64
C SER A 95 18.06 60.92 -0.37
N ALA A 96 16.84 60.94 0.17
CA ALA A 96 16.54 61.60 1.45
C ALA A 96 17.02 60.78 2.67
N GLN A 97 17.29 59.49 2.46
CA GLN A 97 17.68 58.53 3.49
C GLN A 97 18.69 57.50 2.94
N TYR A 98 19.22 56.64 3.79
CA TYR A 98 20.07 55.54 3.34
C TYR A 98 19.19 54.41 2.77
N LEU A 99 19.52 53.89 1.58
CA LEU A 99 18.78 52.81 0.91
C LEU A 99 19.71 51.66 0.59
N GLU A 100 19.50 50.52 1.24
CA GLU A 100 20.25 49.28 0.98
C GLU A 100 19.67 48.52 -0.21
N GLU A 101 20.54 47.79 -0.92
CA GLU A 101 20.19 46.80 -1.95
C GLU A 101 19.25 47.30 -3.07
N GLN A 102 19.48 48.52 -3.55
CA GLN A 102 18.76 49.07 -4.70
C GLN A 102 19.30 48.50 -6.01
N ARG A 103 18.43 48.34 -7.01
CA ARG A 103 18.73 47.58 -8.25
C ARG A 103 18.41 48.40 -9.49
N LEU A 104 19.44 48.67 -10.30
CA LEU A 104 19.29 49.01 -11.71
C LEU A 104 19.39 47.72 -12.53
N VAL A 105 18.44 47.49 -13.42
CA VAL A 105 18.33 46.25 -14.19
C VAL A 105 18.30 46.52 -15.68
N LEU A 106 18.89 45.59 -16.43
CA LEU A 106 18.85 45.49 -17.89
C LEU A 106 18.28 44.11 -18.25
N ASP A 107 17.13 44.09 -18.91
CA ASP A 107 16.53 42.85 -19.39
C ASP A 107 17.30 42.34 -20.61
N VAL A 108 17.71 41.07 -20.60
CA VAL A 108 18.48 40.44 -21.69
C VAL A 108 17.72 39.24 -22.25
N PRO A 109 17.91 38.87 -23.53
CA PRO A 109 17.38 37.66 -24.11
C PRO A 109 17.72 36.45 -23.24
N PRO A 110 16.73 35.63 -22.87
CA PRO A 110 16.95 34.46 -22.05
C PRO A 110 18.04 33.57 -22.65
N SER A 111 19.07 33.30 -21.86
CA SER A 111 20.27 32.57 -22.28
C SER A 111 20.58 31.46 -21.30
N LYS A 112 20.66 30.23 -21.80
CA LYS A 112 20.92 29.04 -20.98
C LYS A 112 22.23 29.19 -20.21
N VAL A 113 22.21 28.76 -18.94
CA VAL A 113 23.42 28.64 -18.14
C VAL A 113 24.25 27.49 -18.71
N LEU A 114 25.26 27.84 -19.51
CA LEU A 114 26.28 26.93 -19.99
C LEU A 114 27.51 27.17 -19.12
N PHE A 115 27.85 26.18 -18.30
CA PHE A 115 28.97 26.25 -17.39
C PHE A 115 30.24 26.73 -18.14
N ASP A 116 30.80 27.84 -17.67
CA ASP A 116 32.00 28.54 -18.16
C ASP A 116 31.89 29.33 -19.48
N GLU A 117 30.78 29.24 -20.21
CA GLU A 117 30.62 29.92 -21.51
C GLU A 117 29.86 31.25 -21.42
N LEU A 118 28.79 31.34 -20.63
CA LEU A 118 27.95 32.55 -20.53
C LEU A 118 28.58 33.58 -19.59
N LYS A 119 28.91 34.75 -20.16
CA LYS A 119 29.57 35.87 -19.50
C LYS A 119 28.84 37.18 -19.77
N ALA A 120 28.88 38.06 -18.79
CA ALA A 120 28.47 39.45 -18.91
C ALA A 120 29.61 40.35 -18.44
N SER A 121 29.74 41.51 -19.06
CA SER A 121 30.63 42.57 -18.58
C SER A 121 30.04 43.95 -18.87
N LEU A 122 30.35 44.93 -18.04
CA LEU A 122 30.05 46.33 -18.30
C LEU A 122 31.14 47.24 -17.73
N TRP A 123 31.20 48.46 -18.23
CA TRP A 123 31.96 49.53 -17.60
C TRP A 123 31.02 50.37 -16.75
N VAL A 124 31.45 50.65 -15.52
CA VAL A 124 30.69 51.50 -14.60
C VAL A 124 31.59 52.55 -13.99
N ARG A 125 31.03 53.73 -13.77
CA ARG A 125 31.64 54.80 -12.99
C ARG A 125 30.61 55.34 -12.02
N SER A 126 30.94 55.32 -10.73
CA SER A 126 30.00 55.71 -9.68
C SER A 126 30.65 56.60 -8.62
N THR A 127 29.84 57.48 -8.04
CA THR A 127 30.22 58.24 -6.83
C THR A 127 30.18 57.39 -5.57
N THR A 128 29.50 56.24 -5.60
CA THR A 128 29.39 55.30 -4.48
C THR A 128 30.26 54.06 -4.71
N PRO A 129 30.98 53.57 -3.70
CA PRO A 129 31.65 52.28 -3.77
C PRO A 129 30.62 51.14 -3.62
N ASP A 130 31.09 49.89 -3.74
CA ASP A 130 30.34 48.66 -3.42
C ASP A 130 29.17 48.34 -4.37
N LEU A 131 29.22 48.80 -5.63
CA LEU A 131 28.27 48.32 -6.64
C LEU A 131 28.60 46.87 -7.00
N ARG A 132 27.65 45.97 -6.84
CA ARG A 132 27.83 44.55 -7.20
C ARG A 132 27.15 44.27 -8.54
N PHE A 133 27.90 43.70 -9.47
CA PHE A 133 27.37 43.25 -10.74
C PHE A 133 26.79 41.84 -10.60
N VAL A 134 25.54 41.62 -11.02
CA VAL A 134 24.87 40.32 -10.85
C VAL A 134 24.11 39.87 -12.09
N LEU A 135 23.98 38.56 -12.22
CA LEU A 135 23.10 37.90 -13.19
C LEU A 135 21.93 37.25 -12.46
N ARG A 136 20.71 37.46 -12.94
CA ARG A 136 19.53 36.79 -12.40
C ARG A 136 19.39 35.40 -13.03
N LEU A 137 19.61 34.37 -12.23
CA LEU A 137 19.31 32.99 -12.59
C LEU A 137 17.82 32.71 -12.34
N ARG A 138 17.12 32.22 -13.36
CA ARG A 138 15.72 31.78 -13.27
C ARG A 138 15.63 30.28 -13.42
N PHE A 139 14.84 29.66 -12.56
CA PHE A 139 14.64 28.21 -12.46
C PHE A 139 13.19 27.87 -12.82
N PRO A 140 12.87 27.65 -14.10
CA PRO A 140 11.49 27.61 -14.59
C PRO A 140 10.64 26.49 -13.96
N ASN A 141 11.26 25.41 -13.51
CA ASN A 141 10.59 24.22 -12.98
C ASN A 141 10.54 24.19 -11.44
N GLN A 142 10.90 25.30 -10.78
CA GLN A 142 10.99 25.41 -9.33
C GLN A 142 10.22 26.62 -8.83
N ILE A 143 9.46 26.42 -7.75
CA ILE A 143 8.69 27.48 -7.08
C ILE A 143 9.45 27.90 -5.82
N ASP A 144 9.61 29.20 -5.62
CA ASP A 144 10.14 29.75 -4.37
C ASP A 144 9.08 29.60 -3.26
N PRO A 145 9.33 28.82 -2.20
CA PRO A 145 8.35 28.55 -1.14
C PRO A 145 7.98 29.80 -0.33
N ARG A 146 8.76 30.89 -0.42
CA ARG A 146 8.50 32.14 0.30
C ARG A 146 7.53 33.05 -0.43
N THR A 147 7.56 33.03 -1.77
CA THR A 147 6.81 33.97 -2.61
C THR A 147 5.72 33.29 -3.45
N GLY A 148 5.79 31.97 -3.62
CA GLY A 148 4.89 31.22 -4.50
C GLY A 148 5.13 31.48 -6.00
N GLN A 149 6.18 32.22 -6.35
CA GLN A 149 6.55 32.53 -7.74
C GLN A 149 7.72 31.64 -8.21
N THR A 150 8.03 31.67 -9.50
CA THR A 150 9.20 30.98 -10.05
C THR A 150 10.47 31.37 -9.29
N LEU A 151 11.26 30.37 -8.91
CA LEU A 151 12.49 30.58 -8.15
C LEU A 151 13.49 31.40 -8.99
N THR A 152 13.97 32.49 -8.39
CA THR A 152 15.04 33.32 -8.94
C THR A 152 16.16 33.46 -7.92
N LEU A 153 17.40 33.38 -8.39
CA LEU A 153 18.60 33.55 -7.56
C LEU A 153 19.55 34.51 -8.27
N ASP A 154 20.16 35.44 -7.53
CA ASP A 154 21.25 36.25 -8.08
C ASP A 154 22.57 35.51 -8.01
N LEU A 155 23.30 35.53 -9.11
CA LEU A 155 24.70 35.14 -9.22
C LEU A 155 25.56 36.40 -9.17
N SER A 156 26.35 36.56 -8.11
CA SER A 156 27.21 37.73 -7.92
C SER A 156 28.52 37.61 -8.69
N GLY A 157 28.85 38.64 -9.45
CA GLY A 157 30.15 38.86 -10.08
C GLY A 157 31.01 39.85 -9.29
N GLU A 158 31.82 40.62 -10.03
CA GLU A 158 32.74 41.60 -9.46
C GLU A 158 32.03 42.80 -8.80
N THR A 159 32.76 43.44 -7.90
CA THR A 159 32.31 44.61 -7.14
C THR A 159 33.12 45.84 -7.56
N TYR A 160 32.43 46.96 -7.76
CA TYR A 160 33.03 48.27 -7.98
C TYR A 160 33.68 48.79 -6.70
N THR A 161 34.94 49.21 -6.80
CA THR A 161 35.70 49.69 -5.63
C THR A 161 36.42 51.01 -5.91
N ASP A 162 36.72 51.32 -7.17
CA ASP A 162 37.49 52.51 -7.56
C ASP A 162 36.58 53.70 -7.90
N THR A 163 36.08 54.37 -6.85
CA THR A 163 35.09 55.45 -6.99
C THR A 163 35.57 56.59 -7.89
N MET A 164 34.63 57.16 -8.66
CA MET A 164 34.87 58.23 -9.64
C MET A 164 35.74 57.85 -10.84
N ASN A 165 36.20 56.60 -10.96
CA ASN A 165 36.90 56.08 -12.14
C ASN A 165 36.04 55.04 -12.87
N TRP A 166 36.27 54.90 -14.18
CA TRP A 166 35.68 53.82 -14.96
C TRP A 166 36.33 52.50 -14.57
N GLN A 167 35.53 51.52 -14.15
CA GLN A 167 35.96 50.17 -13.82
C GLN A 167 35.11 49.17 -14.59
N ARG A 168 35.76 48.18 -15.22
CA ARG A 168 35.07 47.05 -15.82
C ARG A 168 34.66 46.06 -14.74
N LEU A 169 33.40 45.64 -14.76
CA LEU A 169 32.88 44.58 -13.90
C LEU A 169 32.47 43.38 -14.76
N GLU A 170 32.86 42.19 -14.35
CA GLU A 170 32.50 40.94 -15.01
C GLU A 170 31.69 40.00 -14.10
N CYS A 171 30.79 39.22 -14.71
CA CYS A 171 30.10 38.10 -14.07
C CYS A 171 30.00 36.94 -15.06
N ALA A 172 30.39 35.75 -14.62
CA ALA A 172 30.39 34.54 -15.42
C ALA A 172 29.63 33.42 -14.71
N THR A 173 28.92 32.59 -15.48
CA THR A 173 28.17 31.44 -14.96
C THR A 173 29.05 30.18 -14.84
N SER A 174 30.20 30.29 -14.18
CA SER A 174 31.09 29.13 -13.99
C SER A 174 30.43 28.04 -13.15
N ALA A 175 30.80 26.79 -13.38
CA ALA A 175 30.25 25.65 -12.63
C ALA A 175 30.38 25.85 -11.11
N GLU A 176 31.54 26.32 -10.66
CA GLU A 176 31.83 26.59 -9.25
C GLU A 176 30.93 27.72 -8.69
N ALA A 177 30.76 28.82 -9.42
CA ALA A 177 29.97 29.96 -8.94
C ALA A 177 28.48 29.60 -8.82
N VAL A 178 27.94 28.86 -9.80
CA VAL A 178 26.54 28.40 -9.78
C VAL A 178 26.33 27.38 -8.66
N GLU A 179 27.20 26.38 -8.53
CA GLU A 179 27.07 25.36 -7.48
C GLU A 179 27.15 25.96 -6.08
N ARG A 180 28.11 26.87 -5.84
CA ARG A 180 28.24 27.59 -4.57
C ARG A 180 26.97 28.37 -4.24
N ARG A 181 26.35 29.02 -5.23
CA ARG A 181 25.09 29.75 -5.05
C ARG A 181 23.93 28.82 -4.70
N LEU A 182 23.86 27.64 -5.31
CA LEU A 182 22.85 26.63 -5.05
C LEU A 182 22.97 26.03 -3.65
N ILE A 183 24.20 25.75 -3.19
CA ILE A 183 24.45 25.28 -1.81
C ILE A 183 23.94 26.31 -0.80
N LEU A 184 24.29 27.59 -1.00
CA LEU A 184 23.83 28.67 -0.14
C LEU A 184 22.30 28.82 -0.17
N ALA A 185 21.67 28.68 -1.33
CA ALA A 185 20.21 28.72 -1.46
C ALA A 185 19.55 27.59 -0.66
N ARG A 186 20.02 26.35 -0.80
CA ARG A 186 19.48 25.18 -0.08
C ARG A 186 19.59 25.37 1.44
N ALA A 187 20.75 25.80 1.93
CA ALA A 187 20.94 26.09 3.35
C ALA A 187 20.00 27.20 3.88
N GLN A 188 19.74 28.24 3.08
CA GLN A 188 18.81 29.32 3.45
C GLN A 188 17.36 28.83 3.56
N PHE A 189 16.92 27.96 2.64
CA PHE A 189 15.57 27.39 2.68
C PHE A 189 15.41 26.39 3.84
N GLU A 190 16.39 25.53 4.08
CA GLU A 190 16.38 24.56 5.18
C GLU A 190 16.30 25.24 6.55
N ALA A 191 17.06 26.34 6.75
CA ALA A 191 17.01 27.13 7.97
C ALA A 191 15.61 27.75 8.25
N GLN A 192 14.77 27.86 7.22
CA GLN A 192 13.40 28.38 7.30
C GLN A 192 12.33 27.27 7.34
N GLY A 193 12.75 26.01 7.49
CA GLY A 193 11.85 24.84 7.55
C GLY A 193 11.32 24.39 6.19
N ASN A 194 11.88 24.89 5.08
CA ASN A 194 11.46 24.55 3.72
C ASN A 194 12.52 23.65 3.06
N SER A 195 12.13 22.48 2.55
CA SER A 195 13.02 21.66 1.72
C SER A 195 12.72 21.90 0.24
N ILE A 196 13.74 22.25 -0.55
CA ILE A 196 13.60 22.48 -1.99
C ILE A 196 14.71 21.75 -2.76
N ASN A 197 14.33 21.01 -3.80
CA ASN A 197 15.27 20.44 -4.75
C ASN A 197 15.45 21.40 -5.93
N ILE A 198 16.62 22.01 -6.04
CA ILE A 198 16.95 22.96 -7.11
C ILE A 198 17.74 22.22 -8.20
N ASP A 199 17.15 22.09 -9.40
CA ASP A 199 17.78 21.53 -10.60
C ASP A 199 18.32 22.66 -11.49
N ALA A 200 19.62 22.66 -11.74
CA ALA A 200 20.29 23.70 -12.53
C ALA A 200 20.22 23.47 -14.05
N ARG A 201 19.79 22.28 -14.51
CA ARG A 201 19.88 21.89 -15.93
C ARG A 201 19.00 22.73 -16.86
N THR A 202 17.92 23.29 -16.33
CA THR A 202 16.97 24.17 -17.06
C THR A 202 17.12 25.64 -16.68
N ALA A 203 18.14 26.00 -15.89
CA ALA A 203 18.36 27.38 -15.49
C ALA A 203 18.82 28.26 -16.66
N TYR A 204 18.35 29.50 -16.69
CA TYR A 204 18.75 30.52 -17.66
C TYR A 204 18.90 31.89 -17.02
N VAL A 205 19.67 32.77 -17.68
CA VAL A 205 19.80 34.18 -17.35
C VAL A 205 18.90 34.99 -18.24
N ASP A 206 18.06 35.85 -17.66
CA ASP A 206 17.15 36.74 -18.38
C ASP A 206 17.30 38.22 -18.00
N GLN A 207 18.16 38.52 -17.03
CA GLN A 207 18.39 39.87 -16.56
C GLN A 207 19.79 40.03 -15.99
N ILE A 208 20.36 41.21 -16.23
CA ILE A 208 21.60 41.69 -15.62
C ILE A 208 21.23 42.83 -14.67
N ALA A 209 21.89 42.92 -13.52
CA ALA A 209 21.62 44.00 -12.57
C ALA A 209 22.89 44.55 -11.92
N LEU A 210 22.79 45.82 -11.52
CA LEU A 210 23.74 46.49 -10.62
C LEU A 210 23.04 46.72 -9.28
N LEU A 211 23.54 46.03 -8.26
CA LEU A 211 23.10 46.19 -6.87
C LEU A 211 23.94 47.27 -6.22
N MET A 212 23.28 48.26 -5.63
CA MET A 212 23.94 49.40 -5.02
C MET A 212 23.28 49.81 -3.73
N THR A 213 24.08 50.38 -2.85
CA THR A 213 23.59 51.03 -1.63
C THR A 213 23.70 52.53 -1.82
N LEU A 214 22.57 53.24 -1.73
CA LEU A 214 22.52 54.68 -1.94
C LEU A 214 22.63 55.41 -0.59
N PRO A 215 23.68 56.21 -0.38
CA PRO A 215 23.81 57.03 0.81
C PRO A 215 22.78 58.17 0.79
N LYS A 216 22.53 58.76 1.96
CA LYS A 216 21.75 60.00 2.05
C LYS A 216 22.51 61.13 1.35
N GLY A 217 21.90 61.75 0.34
CA GLY A 217 22.51 62.80 -0.48
C GLY A 217 22.50 62.51 -1.97
N ALA A 218 23.33 63.23 -2.71
CA ALA A 218 23.47 63.06 -4.15
C ALA A 218 24.41 61.88 -4.47
N SER A 219 24.08 61.07 -5.47
CA SER A 219 24.94 60.02 -6.01
C SER A 219 24.73 59.89 -7.51
N ALA A 220 25.74 59.45 -8.24
CA ALA A 220 25.65 59.23 -9.68
C ALA A 220 26.25 57.88 -10.07
N VAL A 221 25.60 57.20 -11.01
CA VAL A 221 26.07 55.96 -11.64
C VAL A 221 26.02 56.15 -13.15
N ARG A 222 27.13 55.87 -13.81
CA ARG A 222 27.26 55.88 -15.27
C ARG A 222 27.64 54.51 -15.76
N ILE A 223 27.04 54.09 -16.87
CA ILE A 223 27.18 52.75 -17.42
C ILE A 223 27.51 52.87 -18.91
N ASP A 224 28.48 52.09 -19.35
CA ASP A 224 28.92 52.05 -20.73
C ASP A 224 29.39 50.62 -21.12
N ASP A 225 29.55 50.35 -22.42
CA ASP A 225 30.16 49.13 -22.98
C ASP A 225 29.62 47.81 -22.36
N VAL A 226 28.30 47.59 -22.44
CA VAL A 226 27.69 46.35 -21.92
C VAL A 226 27.83 45.24 -22.94
N SER A 227 28.36 44.10 -22.49
CA SER A 227 28.47 42.88 -23.28
C SER A 227 27.81 41.71 -22.55
N PHE A 228 27.00 40.91 -23.26
CA PHE A 228 26.35 39.71 -22.72
C PHE A 228 26.24 38.60 -23.76
N GLY A 229 26.81 37.43 -23.46
CA GLY A 229 26.68 36.26 -24.33
C GLY A 229 27.59 35.10 -23.94
N PRO A 230 27.50 33.97 -24.68
CA PRO A 230 26.68 33.77 -25.87
C PRO A 230 25.19 33.57 -25.58
N ILE A 231 24.32 34.04 -26.47
CA ILE A 231 22.87 33.88 -26.36
C ILE A 231 22.48 32.52 -26.92
N VAL A 232 22.03 31.65 -26.01
CA VAL A 232 21.47 30.34 -26.34
C VAL A 232 20.07 30.27 -25.76
N ALA A 233 19.07 30.45 -26.62
CA ALA A 233 17.66 30.43 -26.21
C ALA A 233 17.34 29.07 -25.55
N PRO A 234 16.82 29.05 -24.31
CA PRO A 234 16.26 27.85 -23.71
C PRO A 234 15.18 27.25 -24.62
N GLN A 235 15.31 25.96 -24.96
CA GLN A 235 14.32 25.24 -25.79
C GLN A 235 12.89 25.31 -25.21
N GLU A 236 12.75 25.52 -23.90
CA GLU A 236 11.46 25.61 -23.18
C GLU A 236 10.77 26.99 -23.29
N LEU A 237 11.44 28.07 -23.71
CA LEU A 237 10.80 29.40 -23.83
C LEU A 237 10.01 29.60 -25.13
N ALA A 238 10.21 28.71 -26.12
CA ALA A 238 9.32 28.65 -27.29
C ALA A 238 7.91 28.13 -26.92
N SER A 239 7.72 27.64 -25.69
CA SER A 239 6.45 27.15 -25.14
C SER A 239 5.80 28.09 -24.11
N ASP A 240 6.21 29.36 -24.02
CA ASP A 240 5.61 30.33 -23.08
C ASP A 240 4.17 30.77 -23.42
N ALA A 241 3.54 30.22 -24.45
CA ALA A 241 2.10 30.35 -24.70
C ALA A 241 1.26 29.27 -24.01
N ASN A 242 1.88 28.27 -23.37
CA ASN A 242 1.16 27.24 -22.64
C ASN A 242 1.80 27.08 -21.26
N THR A 243 1.37 27.90 -20.31
CA THR A 243 1.39 27.52 -18.90
C THR A 243 0.50 26.28 -18.75
N GLN A 244 0.99 25.10 -19.18
CA GLN A 244 0.41 23.84 -18.77
C GLN A 244 0.60 23.80 -17.27
N ARG A 245 -0.45 24.20 -16.54
CA ARG A 245 -0.68 23.73 -15.18
C ARG A 245 -0.35 22.26 -15.21
N GLN A 246 0.72 21.89 -14.51
CA GLN A 246 1.16 20.50 -14.39
C GLN A 246 -0.08 19.70 -13.98
N ALA A 247 -0.54 18.82 -14.87
CA ALA A 247 -1.79 18.10 -14.66
C ALA A 247 -1.61 17.23 -13.41
N LYS A 248 -2.40 17.50 -12.38
CA LYS A 248 -2.29 16.78 -11.12
C LYS A 248 -2.89 15.40 -11.31
N ALA A 249 -2.19 14.35 -10.84
CA ALA A 249 -2.79 13.03 -10.75
C ALA A 249 -4.13 13.10 -10.01
N ARG A 250 -5.15 12.46 -10.58
CA ARG A 250 -6.49 12.37 -9.99
C ARG A 250 -6.45 11.73 -8.61
N LEU A 251 -5.69 10.63 -8.48
CA LEU A 251 -5.38 10.01 -7.20
C LEU A 251 -4.00 10.46 -6.71
N GLN A 252 -3.93 10.91 -5.46
CA GLN A 252 -2.71 11.30 -4.79
C GLN A 252 -2.54 10.47 -3.52
N VAL A 253 -1.39 9.82 -3.38
CA VAL A 253 -1.00 9.12 -2.17
C VAL A 253 0.12 9.93 -1.52
N LEU A 254 -0.23 10.63 -0.45
CA LEU A 254 0.68 11.46 0.35
C LEU A 254 1.11 10.69 1.59
N ASP A 255 2.07 11.24 2.34
CA ASP A 255 2.67 10.55 3.50
C ASP A 255 1.67 10.14 4.59
N ASP A 256 0.50 10.75 4.71
CA ASP A 256 -0.48 10.37 5.75
C ASP A 256 -1.93 10.31 5.27
N ARG A 257 -2.16 10.52 3.97
CA ARG A 257 -3.50 10.64 3.41
C ARG A 257 -3.56 10.24 1.96
N ILE A 258 -4.74 9.79 1.55
CA ILE A 258 -5.06 9.50 0.16
C ILE A 258 -6.16 10.47 -0.27
N LEU A 259 -5.95 11.12 -1.41
CA LEU A 259 -6.86 12.13 -1.96
C LEU A 259 -7.24 11.77 -3.40
N LYS A 260 -8.53 11.90 -3.73
CA LYS A 260 -9.05 11.92 -5.11
C LYS A 260 -9.54 13.33 -5.39
N ASP A 261 -8.97 13.99 -6.41
CA ASP A 261 -9.35 15.36 -6.78
C ASP A 261 -9.35 16.31 -5.55
N ASP A 262 -8.31 16.19 -4.71
CA ASP A 262 -8.09 16.92 -3.45
C ASP A 262 -9.10 16.65 -2.31
N ASN A 263 -9.99 15.68 -2.48
CA ASN A 263 -10.90 15.22 -1.44
C ASN A 263 -10.39 13.92 -0.80
N PRO A 264 -10.61 13.68 0.50
CA PRO A 264 -10.33 12.38 1.14
C PRO A 264 -10.91 11.23 0.32
N PHE A 265 -10.09 10.23 0.04
CA PHE A 265 -10.50 9.07 -0.74
C PHE A 265 -9.95 7.80 -0.12
N PHE A 266 -10.82 6.82 0.14
CA PHE A 266 -10.41 5.52 0.66
C PHE A 266 -10.58 4.46 -0.45
N PRO A 267 -9.47 3.98 -1.06
CA PRO A 267 -9.55 2.97 -2.12
C PRO A 267 -10.17 1.66 -1.61
N VAL A 268 -11.28 1.27 -2.21
CA VAL A 268 -11.93 -0.03 -2.06
C VAL A 268 -11.99 -0.66 -3.44
N PHE A 269 -11.22 -1.73 -3.66
CA PHE A 269 -10.97 -2.21 -5.01
C PHE A 269 -10.98 -3.73 -5.15
N THR A 270 -11.10 -4.22 -6.37
CA THR A 270 -11.00 -5.65 -6.69
C THR A 270 -10.35 -5.84 -8.06
N LEU A 271 -10.06 -7.09 -8.43
CA LEU A 271 -9.46 -7.45 -9.72
C LEU A 271 -10.52 -7.50 -10.82
N TYR A 272 -10.11 -7.25 -12.06
CA TYR A 272 -10.95 -7.44 -13.23
C TYR A 272 -10.66 -8.78 -13.89
N HIS A 273 -11.69 -9.61 -14.08
CA HIS A 273 -11.63 -10.90 -14.78
C HIS A 273 -12.58 -10.94 -15.99
N GLY A 274 -13.00 -9.79 -16.51
CA GLY A 274 -13.88 -9.70 -17.69
C GLY A 274 -15.37 -9.48 -17.36
N GLU A 275 -15.71 -9.16 -16.12
CA GLU A 275 -17.09 -8.93 -15.67
C GLU A 275 -17.78 -7.80 -16.44
N SER A 276 -19.13 -7.80 -16.45
CA SER A 276 -19.85 -6.62 -16.87
C SER A 276 -19.69 -5.47 -15.87
N LEU A 277 -19.81 -4.23 -16.35
CA LEU A 277 -19.82 -3.05 -15.51
C LEU A 277 -20.94 -3.07 -14.46
N THR A 278 -22.07 -3.72 -14.77
CA THR A 278 -23.20 -3.84 -13.85
C THR A 278 -22.87 -4.71 -12.65
N GLU A 279 -22.17 -5.84 -12.85
CA GLU A 279 -21.70 -6.69 -11.75
C GLU A 279 -20.65 -5.98 -10.89
N ILE A 280 -19.73 -5.24 -11.51
CA ILE A 280 -18.74 -4.44 -10.78
C ILE A 280 -19.46 -3.38 -9.93
N GLN A 281 -20.40 -2.63 -10.51
CA GLN A 281 -21.19 -1.63 -9.78
C GLN A 281 -22.01 -2.25 -8.63
N ALA A 282 -22.49 -3.48 -8.78
CA ALA A 282 -23.23 -4.19 -7.74
C ALA A 282 -22.40 -4.44 -6.48
N THR A 283 -21.06 -4.56 -6.60
CA THR A 283 -20.15 -4.68 -5.45
C THR A 283 -19.92 -3.35 -4.72
N GLY A 284 -20.19 -2.21 -5.33
CA GLY A 284 -19.94 -0.90 -4.74
C GLY A 284 -18.46 -0.50 -4.61
N VAL A 285 -17.52 -1.27 -5.18
CA VAL A 285 -16.10 -0.88 -5.25
C VAL A 285 -15.95 0.46 -6.00
N ASN A 286 -14.98 1.27 -5.59
CA ASN A 286 -14.72 2.58 -6.19
C ASN A 286 -13.53 2.58 -7.16
N THR A 287 -12.75 1.50 -7.17
CA THR A 287 -11.58 1.33 -8.02
C THR A 287 -11.48 -0.12 -8.49
N LEU A 288 -10.92 -0.37 -9.66
CA LEU A 288 -10.77 -1.68 -10.28
C LEU A 288 -9.33 -1.88 -10.75
N TRP A 289 -8.73 -3.03 -10.42
CA TRP A 289 -7.41 -3.41 -10.91
C TRP A 289 -7.53 -4.17 -12.23
N ILE A 290 -7.03 -3.57 -13.30
CA ILE A 290 -6.96 -4.14 -14.65
C ILE A 290 -5.51 -4.52 -15.00
N THR A 291 -5.33 -5.64 -15.70
CA THR A 291 -4.00 -6.11 -16.13
C THR A 291 -3.59 -5.54 -17.48
N ASP A 292 -4.54 -5.27 -18.38
CA ASP A 292 -4.27 -4.64 -19.67
C ASP A 292 -4.54 -3.13 -19.60
N TYR A 293 -3.47 -2.33 -19.57
CA TYR A 293 -3.58 -0.87 -19.61
C TYR A 293 -3.99 -0.33 -20.98
N ALA A 294 -3.94 -1.13 -22.04
CA ALA A 294 -4.22 -0.73 -23.42
C ALA A 294 -5.71 -0.87 -23.81
N ASP A 295 -6.55 -1.43 -22.95
CA ASP A 295 -7.99 -1.54 -23.18
C ASP A 295 -8.70 -0.17 -23.04
N GLN A 296 -8.68 0.61 -24.13
CA GLN A 296 -9.30 1.92 -24.17
C GLN A 296 -10.82 1.88 -23.97
N ALA A 297 -11.48 0.80 -24.38
CA ALA A 297 -12.93 0.68 -24.27
C ALA A 297 -13.32 0.53 -22.79
N LEU A 298 -12.63 -0.37 -22.08
CA LEU A 298 -12.80 -0.55 -20.65
C LEU A 298 -12.45 0.72 -19.87
N LEU A 299 -11.32 1.37 -20.18
CA LEU A 299 -10.90 2.61 -19.50
C LEU A 299 -11.94 3.74 -19.62
N ARG A 300 -12.54 3.91 -20.82
CA ARG A 300 -13.62 4.88 -21.01
C ARG A 300 -14.88 4.49 -20.22
N ALA A 301 -15.24 3.22 -20.25
CA ALA A 301 -16.42 2.73 -19.53
C ALA A 301 -16.28 2.91 -18.00
N LEU A 302 -15.09 2.65 -17.45
CA LEU A 302 -14.78 2.90 -16.04
C LEU A 302 -14.81 4.40 -15.71
N HIS A 303 -14.25 5.24 -16.58
CA HIS A 303 -14.29 6.70 -16.42
C HIS A 303 -15.73 7.23 -16.36
N ASP A 304 -16.59 6.80 -17.29
CA ASP A 304 -18.00 7.20 -17.37
C ASP A 304 -18.80 6.73 -16.14
N ALA A 305 -18.40 5.61 -15.54
CA ALA A 305 -18.97 5.07 -14.30
C ALA A 305 -18.40 5.69 -13.01
N ASP A 306 -17.43 6.63 -13.11
CA ASP A 306 -16.63 7.17 -12.00
C ASP A 306 -15.92 6.08 -11.15
N ILE A 307 -15.54 4.97 -11.78
CA ILE A 307 -14.74 3.90 -11.18
C ILE A 307 -13.28 4.11 -11.59
N GLY A 308 -12.37 4.14 -10.62
CA GLY A 308 -10.96 4.33 -10.91
C GLY A 308 -10.30 3.10 -11.53
N ALA A 309 -9.49 3.27 -12.55
CA ALA A 309 -8.64 2.19 -13.05
C ALA A 309 -7.27 2.21 -12.36
N ILE A 310 -6.92 1.10 -11.71
CA ILE A 310 -5.53 0.77 -11.34
C ILE A 310 -5.04 -0.17 -12.41
N ALA A 311 -4.03 0.20 -13.20
CA ALA A 311 -3.58 -0.62 -14.33
C ALA A 311 -2.19 -1.21 -14.07
N GLN A 312 -1.90 -2.37 -14.65
CA GLN A 312 -0.53 -2.86 -14.70
C GLN A 312 0.25 -2.12 -15.79
N PRO A 313 1.42 -1.51 -15.48
CA PRO A 313 2.21 -0.83 -16.49
C PRO A 313 2.82 -1.82 -17.49
N PRO A 314 3.27 -1.37 -18.67
CA PRO A 314 3.99 -2.22 -19.62
C PRO A 314 5.26 -2.78 -18.97
N GLN A 315 5.43 -4.10 -19.01
CA GLN A 315 6.62 -4.79 -18.53
C GLN A 315 7.76 -4.66 -19.56
N LEU A 316 8.96 -4.35 -19.09
CA LEU A 316 10.17 -4.45 -19.89
C LEU A 316 10.62 -5.91 -19.89
N THR A 317 11.00 -6.46 -21.04
CA THR A 317 11.61 -7.79 -21.04
C THR A 317 12.95 -7.75 -20.28
N PRO A 318 13.38 -8.87 -19.65
CA PRO A 318 14.67 -8.91 -18.94
C PRO A 318 15.86 -8.44 -19.79
N GLU A 319 15.82 -8.69 -21.10
CA GLU A 319 16.85 -8.26 -22.06
C GLU A 319 16.84 -6.73 -22.30
N GLU A 320 15.66 -6.11 -22.34
CA GLU A 320 15.49 -4.66 -22.47
C GLU A 320 15.90 -3.91 -21.19
N ALA A 321 15.60 -4.49 -20.02
CA ALA A 321 15.97 -3.94 -18.71
C ALA A 321 17.49 -3.95 -18.47
N VAL A 322 18.21 -4.98 -18.92
CA VAL A 322 19.66 -5.12 -18.72
C VAL A 322 20.47 -4.21 -19.64
N LEU A 323 19.97 -3.90 -20.84
CA LEU A 323 20.73 -3.14 -21.83
C LEU A 323 20.60 -1.61 -21.72
N ASN A 324 19.73 -1.06 -20.86
CA ASN A 324 19.58 0.39 -20.63
C ASN A 324 19.40 1.23 -21.93
N ARG A 325 18.93 0.61 -23.04
CA ARG A 325 18.97 1.21 -24.39
C ARG A 325 17.68 1.88 -24.83
N LYS A 326 16.53 1.60 -24.20
CA LYS A 326 15.24 2.25 -24.46
C LYS A 326 14.39 2.29 -23.20
N GLY A 327 14.13 3.49 -22.67
CA GLY A 327 13.10 3.68 -21.66
C GLY A 327 11.69 3.52 -22.25
N LEU A 328 10.68 3.44 -21.39
CA LEU A 328 9.28 3.43 -21.81
C LEU A 328 8.93 4.75 -22.52
N PRO A 329 8.16 4.73 -23.61
CA PRO A 329 7.66 5.96 -24.23
C PRO A 329 6.72 6.69 -23.25
N ALA A 330 6.61 8.01 -23.42
CA ALA A 330 5.64 8.79 -22.63
C ALA A 330 4.22 8.25 -22.84
N PHE A 331 3.46 8.12 -21.75
CA PHE A 331 2.09 7.65 -21.85
C PHE A 331 1.21 8.68 -22.57
N GLU A 332 0.38 8.19 -23.48
CA GLU A 332 -0.55 9.03 -24.26
C GLU A 332 -1.73 9.52 -23.41
N GLU A 333 -2.37 10.61 -23.85
CA GLU A 333 -3.48 11.26 -23.12
C GLU A 333 -4.68 10.33 -22.86
N TRP A 334 -4.95 9.35 -23.74
CA TRP A 334 -6.04 8.40 -23.53
C TRP A 334 -5.86 7.51 -22.29
N THR A 335 -4.65 7.48 -21.70
CA THR A 335 -4.37 6.77 -20.44
C THR A 335 -4.81 7.56 -19.20
N GLU A 336 -5.32 8.79 -19.34
CA GLU A 336 -5.82 9.63 -18.24
C GLU A 336 -6.80 8.93 -17.28
N PRO A 337 -7.71 8.03 -17.71
CA PRO A 337 -8.59 7.29 -16.80
C PRO A 337 -7.87 6.39 -15.78
N ILE A 338 -6.60 6.04 -16.01
CA ILE A 338 -5.78 5.27 -15.07
C ILE A 338 -5.39 6.18 -13.90
N TRP A 339 -5.88 5.87 -12.70
CA TRP A 339 -5.59 6.63 -11.49
C TRP A 339 -4.28 6.23 -10.83
N ALA A 340 -3.84 4.98 -11.01
CA ALA A 340 -2.60 4.47 -10.42
C ALA A 340 -2.03 3.27 -11.21
N TRP A 341 -0.74 2.98 -10.99
CA TRP A 341 -0.06 1.83 -11.58
C TRP A 341 0.15 0.73 -10.54
N MET A 342 -0.25 -0.52 -10.81
CA MET A 342 -0.02 -1.68 -9.94
C MET A 342 1.02 -2.63 -10.55
N PHE A 343 2.10 -2.86 -9.82
CA PHE A 343 3.22 -3.67 -10.31
C PHE A 343 3.02 -5.18 -10.12
N GLY A 344 2.17 -5.57 -9.17
CA GLY A 344 1.87 -6.97 -8.92
C GLY A 344 1.42 -7.24 -7.50
N TYR A 345 1.09 -8.52 -7.27
CA TYR A 345 0.68 -9.08 -5.99
C TYR A 345 1.76 -10.03 -5.46
N GLY A 346 1.98 -10.02 -4.14
CA GLY A 346 2.87 -10.97 -3.48
C GLY A 346 4.30 -10.96 -4.02
N ILE A 347 4.82 -9.80 -4.42
CA ILE A 347 6.14 -9.69 -5.05
C ILE A 347 7.23 -10.23 -4.10
N PRO A 348 8.05 -11.19 -4.57
CA PRO A 348 9.13 -11.77 -3.77
C PRO A 348 10.21 -10.76 -3.39
N GLU A 349 10.91 -11.01 -2.29
CA GLU A 349 11.92 -10.10 -1.75
C GLU A 349 13.22 -10.03 -2.56
N GLU A 350 13.45 -11.01 -3.45
CA GLU A 350 14.55 -11.09 -4.41
C GLU A 350 14.37 -10.11 -5.59
N ASP A 351 13.13 -9.75 -5.93
CA ASP A 351 12.81 -8.95 -7.11
C ASP A 351 12.96 -7.44 -6.89
N ILE A 352 13.40 -7.02 -5.70
CA ILE A 352 13.48 -5.60 -5.34
C ILE A 352 14.24 -4.74 -6.34
N ARG A 353 15.38 -5.23 -6.86
CA ARG A 353 16.20 -4.47 -7.83
C ARG A 353 15.51 -4.35 -9.18
N TYR A 354 14.77 -5.39 -9.58
CA TYR A 354 14.00 -5.37 -10.81
C TYR A 354 12.84 -4.37 -10.70
N ILE A 355 12.11 -4.40 -9.59
CA ILE A 355 11.01 -3.46 -9.32
C ILE A 355 11.53 -2.02 -9.24
N GLU A 356 12.66 -1.77 -8.57
CA GLU A 356 13.31 -0.45 -8.53
C GLU A 356 13.56 0.12 -9.93
N SER A 357 14.19 -0.68 -10.80
CA SER A 357 14.43 -0.27 -12.18
C SER A 357 13.14 -0.05 -12.96
N TRP A 358 12.14 -0.93 -12.80
CA TRP A 358 10.86 -0.78 -13.51
C TRP A 358 10.08 0.46 -13.04
N VAL A 359 10.13 0.80 -11.75
CA VAL A 359 9.55 2.02 -11.17
C VAL A 359 10.18 3.27 -11.79
N GLU A 360 11.50 3.30 -11.97
CA GLU A 360 12.19 4.44 -12.59
C GLU A 360 11.73 4.66 -14.04
N HIS A 361 11.61 3.59 -14.83
CA HIS A 361 11.12 3.67 -16.21
C HIS A 361 9.67 4.15 -16.30
N VAL A 362 8.77 3.65 -15.42
CA VAL A 362 7.37 4.08 -15.39
C VAL A 362 7.25 5.54 -14.98
N ARG A 363 8.03 5.99 -13.98
CA ARG A 363 8.08 7.41 -13.58
C ARG A 363 8.57 8.32 -14.71
N ASP A 364 9.51 7.82 -15.51
CA ASP A 364 10.04 8.55 -16.67
C ASP A 364 8.98 8.73 -17.76
N ALA A 365 8.24 7.66 -18.06
CA ALA A 365 7.12 7.68 -19.00
C ALA A 365 5.92 8.51 -18.51
N ASP A 366 5.69 8.56 -17.19
CA ASP A 366 4.53 9.21 -16.58
C ASP A 366 4.84 10.58 -15.97
N ARG A 367 5.83 11.31 -16.51
CA ARG A 367 6.27 12.61 -15.98
C ARG A 367 5.18 13.69 -15.95
N GLN A 368 4.18 13.58 -16.83
CA GLN A 368 3.10 14.56 -16.97
C GLN A 368 2.07 14.45 -15.84
N LEU A 369 1.48 13.26 -15.64
CA LEU A 369 0.45 13.03 -14.63
C LEU A 369 1.03 12.63 -13.27
N ARG A 370 2.19 11.96 -13.25
CA ARG A 370 2.87 11.45 -12.04
C ARG A 370 1.95 10.59 -11.17
N ARG A 371 1.27 9.62 -11.78
CA ARG A 371 0.32 8.76 -11.08
C ARG A 371 1.03 7.93 -10.01
N PRO A 372 0.37 7.67 -8.86
CA PRO A 372 0.94 6.86 -7.79
C PRO A 372 1.21 5.42 -8.24
N ILE A 373 2.28 4.84 -7.70
CA ILE A 373 2.67 3.45 -7.93
C ILE A 373 2.31 2.60 -6.71
N LEU A 374 1.65 1.48 -6.97
CA LEU A 374 1.22 0.44 -6.03
C LEU A 374 2.00 -0.84 -6.29
N ALA A 375 2.28 -1.57 -5.22
CA ALA A 375 2.86 -2.91 -5.27
C ALA A 375 2.50 -3.64 -4.00
N ASP A 376 2.10 -4.91 -4.08
CA ASP A 376 1.94 -5.78 -2.91
C ASP A 376 3.11 -6.76 -2.79
N VAL A 377 3.65 -6.92 -1.57
CA VAL A 377 4.94 -7.59 -1.34
C VAL A 377 4.87 -8.70 -0.29
N ALA A 378 5.68 -9.73 -0.50
CA ALA A 378 5.81 -10.87 0.42
C ALA A 378 6.86 -10.65 1.54
N GLY A 379 7.62 -9.55 1.50
CA GLY A 379 8.64 -9.21 2.51
C GLY A 379 9.41 -7.94 2.14
N LYS A 380 10.38 -7.55 2.99
CA LYS A 380 11.18 -6.31 2.84
C LYS A 380 10.34 -5.05 2.65
N GLU A 381 9.24 -4.94 3.41
CA GLU A 381 8.24 -3.89 3.30
C GLU A 381 8.88 -2.50 3.26
N ARG A 382 9.82 -2.22 4.18
CA ARG A 382 10.51 -0.92 4.23
C ARG A 382 11.25 -0.57 2.95
N SER A 383 11.92 -1.56 2.35
CA SER A 383 12.77 -1.34 1.19
C SER A 383 11.90 -1.08 -0.05
N PHE A 384 10.83 -1.87 -0.25
CA PHE A 384 9.86 -1.60 -1.29
C PHE A 384 9.13 -0.26 -1.10
N HIS A 385 8.75 0.10 0.14
CA HIS A 385 8.01 1.35 0.41
C HIS A 385 8.80 2.64 0.12
N ARG A 386 10.13 2.54 -0.03
CA ARG A 386 10.96 3.68 -0.50
C ARG A 386 10.70 3.98 -1.97
N ASN A 387 10.35 2.95 -2.75
CA ASN A 387 10.25 3.02 -4.20
C ASN A 387 8.82 3.23 -4.67
N VAL A 388 7.81 2.73 -3.95
CA VAL A 388 6.39 2.88 -4.31
C VAL A 388 5.67 3.92 -3.44
N ASN A 389 4.52 4.40 -3.90
CA ASN A 389 3.70 5.39 -3.20
C ASN A 389 2.74 4.74 -2.21
N PHE A 390 2.20 3.56 -2.54
CA PHE A 390 1.18 2.88 -1.76
C PHE A 390 1.49 1.38 -1.71
N LEU A 391 2.01 0.91 -0.57
CA LEU A 391 2.51 -0.46 -0.44
C LEU A 391 1.41 -1.42 0.07
N GLY A 392 1.26 -2.55 -0.61
CA GLY A 392 0.48 -3.70 -0.18
C GLY A 392 1.32 -4.69 0.61
N SER A 393 0.74 -5.28 1.66
CA SER A 393 1.39 -6.30 2.46
C SER A 393 0.36 -7.33 2.90
N SER A 394 -0.12 -8.10 1.92
CA SER A 394 -1.29 -8.96 2.08
C SER A 394 -0.95 -10.35 2.61
N GLN A 395 -1.86 -10.93 3.40
CA GLN A 395 -1.77 -12.29 3.90
C GLN A 395 -3.18 -12.89 4.00
N PHE A 396 -3.34 -14.08 3.43
CA PHE A 396 -4.61 -14.82 3.43
C PHE A 396 -4.60 -15.86 4.55
N VAL A 397 -5.62 -15.82 5.40
CA VAL A 397 -5.68 -16.62 6.64
C VAL A 397 -6.96 -17.46 6.77
N ILE A 398 -7.97 -17.25 5.92
CA ILE A 398 -9.21 -18.03 5.96
C ILE A 398 -8.94 -19.44 5.48
N HIS A 399 -9.56 -20.41 6.16
CA HIS A 399 -9.32 -21.85 6.03
C HIS A 399 -7.91 -22.31 6.45
N SER A 400 -7.20 -21.49 7.23
CA SER A 400 -5.92 -21.86 7.85
C SER A 400 -6.06 -21.97 9.38
N ASP A 401 -4.97 -22.31 10.05
CA ASP A 401 -4.87 -22.30 11.51
C ASP A 401 -4.32 -20.97 12.08
N ILE A 402 -4.14 -19.95 11.23
CA ILE A 402 -3.80 -18.60 11.69
C ILE A 402 -5.08 -17.94 12.19
N SER A 403 -5.22 -17.83 13.51
CA SER A 403 -6.40 -17.24 14.13
C SER A 403 -6.57 -15.75 13.82
N MET A 404 -7.82 -15.27 13.80
CA MET A 404 -8.13 -13.85 13.55
C MET A 404 -7.47 -12.89 14.56
N PRO A 405 -7.41 -13.19 15.87
CA PRO A 405 -6.63 -12.39 16.81
C PRO A 405 -5.14 -12.29 16.45
N ARG A 406 -4.56 -13.38 15.93
CA ARG A 406 -3.16 -13.39 15.47
C ARG A 406 -3.01 -12.61 14.17
N HIS A 407 -3.91 -12.78 13.22
CA HIS A 407 -3.93 -12.03 11.96
C HIS A 407 -4.00 -10.51 12.20
N ALA A 408 -4.85 -10.05 13.12
CA ALA A 408 -4.93 -8.63 13.48
C ALA A 408 -3.58 -8.08 14.02
N LYS A 409 -2.84 -8.88 14.80
CA LYS A 409 -1.49 -8.54 15.27
C LYS A 409 -0.48 -8.54 14.12
N GLN A 410 -0.57 -9.49 13.20
CA GLN A 410 0.29 -9.56 12.01
C GLN A 410 0.10 -8.34 11.11
N LEU A 411 -1.15 -7.92 10.84
CA LEU A 411 -1.45 -6.71 10.09
C LEU A 411 -0.77 -5.47 10.70
N LYS A 412 -0.87 -5.28 12.03
CA LYS A 412 -0.19 -4.20 12.75
C LYS A 412 1.35 -4.32 12.66
N HIS A 413 1.88 -5.54 12.77
CA HIS A 413 3.31 -5.81 12.67
C HIS A 413 3.86 -5.46 11.28
N ARG A 414 3.28 -5.99 10.21
CA ARG A 414 3.71 -5.73 8.83
C ARG A 414 3.63 -4.25 8.46
N ARG A 415 2.59 -3.55 8.92
CA ARG A 415 2.51 -2.09 8.78
C ARG A 415 3.69 -1.38 9.42
N ASN A 416 4.10 -1.81 10.62
CA ASN A 416 5.23 -1.22 11.34
C ASN A 416 6.60 -1.55 10.72
N LEU A 417 6.69 -2.62 9.92
CA LEU A 417 7.89 -2.92 9.12
C LEU A 417 8.07 -1.95 7.95
N ALA A 418 7.00 -1.34 7.46
CA ALA A 418 7.06 -0.36 6.38
C ALA A 418 7.52 1.04 6.85
N LEU A 419 7.58 2.01 5.94
CA LEU A 419 7.93 3.39 6.31
C LEU A 419 6.83 4.02 7.21
N PRO A 420 7.19 4.61 8.37
CA PRO A 420 6.23 5.24 9.26
C PRO A 420 5.43 6.35 8.58
N GLY A 421 4.13 6.43 8.89
CA GLY A 421 3.21 7.42 8.34
C GLY A 421 2.64 7.01 7.00
N LYS A 422 3.47 6.52 6.08
CA LYS A 422 3.08 6.27 4.69
C LYS A 422 1.91 5.28 4.56
N PRO A 423 0.93 5.56 3.67
CA PRO A 423 -0.23 4.69 3.45
C PRO A 423 0.14 3.27 3.01
N MET A 424 -0.62 2.29 3.50
CA MET A 424 -0.56 0.89 3.06
C MET A 424 -1.95 0.35 2.75
N PHE A 425 -2.04 -0.64 1.87
CA PHE A 425 -3.26 -1.42 1.62
C PHE A 425 -3.02 -2.91 1.88
N THR A 426 -4.10 -3.68 1.94
CA THR A 426 -4.02 -5.14 2.01
C THR A 426 -5.18 -5.74 1.21
N PHE A 427 -4.94 -6.92 0.64
CA PHE A 427 -5.97 -7.74 0.03
C PHE A 427 -6.65 -8.61 1.10
N VAL A 428 -7.97 -8.64 1.03
CA VAL A 428 -8.85 -9.50 1.81
C VAL A 428 -9.21 -10.73 0.99
N GLN A 429 -9.07 -11.90 1.61
CA GLN A 429 -9.43 -13.17 0.98
C GLN A 429 -10.96 -13.29 0.90
N THR A 430 -11.49 -13.50 -0.31
CA THR A 430 -12.94 -13.73 -0.50
C THR A 430 -13.28 -15.13 -1.02
N GLU A 431 -12.25 -15.94 -1.28
CA GLU A 431 -12.32 -17.29 -1.81
C GLU A 431 -11.27 -18.18 -1.13
N ALA A 432 -11.49 -19.49 -1.10
CA ALA A 432 -10.47 -20.42 -0.63
C ALA A 432 -9.23 -20.38 -1.54
N SER A 433 -8.06 -20.68 -0.96
CA SER A 433 -6.80 -20.66 -1.72
C SER A 433 -6.86 -21.61 -2.93
N PRO A 434 -6.18 -21.29 -4.06
CA PRO A 434 -6.13 -22.17 -5.23
C PRO A 434 -5.68 -23.59 -4.87
N ALA A 435 -4.69 -23.73 -3.99
CA ALA A 435 -4.19 -25.04 -3.57
C ALA A 435 -5.24 -25.88 -2.79
N PHE A 436 -6.15 -25.24 -2.05
CA PHE A 436 -7.27 -25.94 -1.42
C PHE A 436 -8.28 -26.37 -2.50
N LEU A 437 -8.64 -25.48 -3.43
CA LEU A 437 -9.56 -25.80 -4.52
C LEU A 437 -9.02 -26.95 -5.41
N ASP A 438 -7.74 -26.90 -5.79
CA ASP A 438 -7.06 -27.91 -6.60
C ASP A 438 -6.93 -29.28 -5.93
N SER A 439 -7.03 -29.32 -4.59
CA SER A 439 -7.01 -30.58 -3.82
C SER A 439 -8.36 -31.30 -3.83
N ARG A 440 -9.46 -30.63 -4.20
CA ARG A 440 -10.81 -31.19 -4.18
C ARG A 440 -11.03 -32.15 -5.35
N GLY A 441 -11.79 -33.21 -5.08
CA GLY A 441 -12.25 -34.17 -6.09
C GLY A 441 -13.50 -33.70 -6.83
N GLU A 442 -13.81 -34.37 -7.94
CA GLU A 442 -15.05 -34.14 -8.67
C GLU A 442 -16.27 -34.49 -7.78
N GLY A 443 -17.24 -33.58 -7.71
CA GLY A 443 -18.44 -33.73 -6.87
C GLY A 443 -18.25 -33.39 -5.39
N GLU A 444 -17.04 -33.04 -4.95
CA GLU A 444 -16.82 -32.51 -3.60
C GLU A 444 -17.25 -31.04 -3.50
N ARG A 445 -17.67 -30.59 -2.31
CA ARG A 445 -18.12 -29.19 -2.14
C ARG A 445 -17.01 -28.19 -2.30
N LEU A 446 -17.26 -27.07 -2.96
CA LEU A 446 -16.30 -25.97 -2.90
C LEU A 446 -16.38 -25.30 -1.52
N PRO A 447 -15.24 -25.09 -0.83
CA PRO A 447 -15.20 -24.27 0.38
C PRO A 447 -15.66 -22.84 0.09
N VAL A 448 -16.39 -22.27 1.04
CA VAL A 448 -16.92 -20.90 0.96
C VAL A 448 -16.31 -20.08 2.09
N VAL A 449 -15.81 -18.89 1.74
CA VAL A 449 -15.48 -17.85 2.72
C VAL A 449 -16.78 -17.17 3.11
N GLU A 450 -17.11 -17.22 4.39
CA GLU A 450 -18.35 -16.67 4.92
C GLU A 450 -18.35 -15.12 4.77
N PRO A 451 -19.51 -14.50 4.48
CA PRO A 451 -19.58 -13.04 4.29
C PRO A 451 -19.09 -12.27 5.52
N GLU A 452 -19.28 -12.82 6.70
CA GLU A 452 -18.81 -12.29 7.97
C GLU A 452 -17.28 -12.31 8.11
N GLN A 453 -16.60 -13.31 7.54
CA GLN A 453 -15.13 -13.37 7.48
C GLN A 453 -14.57 -12.32 6.52
N ILE A 454 -15.28 -12.04 5.41
CA ILE A 454 -14.90 -10.98 4.46
C ILE A 454 -14.95 -9.62 5.15
N LEU A 455 -16.07 -9.32 5.83
CA LEU A 455 -16.24 -8.08 6.58
C LEU A 455 -15.18 -7.97 7.68
N GLN A 456 -14.99 -9.01 8.47
CA GLN A 456 -14.07 -8.98 9.60
C GLN A 456 -12.61 -8.72 9.16
N GLN A 457 -12.10 -9.41 8.13
CA GLN A 457 -10.76 -9.15 7.59
C GLN A 457 -10.61 -7.68 7.15
N ALA A 458 -11.64 -7.12 6.51
CA ALA A 458 -11.62 -5.76 6.01
C ALA A 458 -11.62 -4.72 7.15
N TYR A 459 -12.42 -4.91 8.20
CA TYR A 459 -12.38 -4.06 9.39
C TYR A 459 -11.11 -4.25 10.23
N ALA A 460 -10.54 -5.46 10.26
CA ALA A 460 -9.25 -5.72 10.88
C ALA A 460 -8.13 -4.92 10.20
N ALA A 461 -8.15 -4.82 8.87
CA ALA A 461 -7.23 -3.98 8.11
C ALA A 461 -7.39 -2.49 8.47
N ILE A 462 -8.62 -1.98 8.53
CA ILE A 462 -8.88 -0.60 8.94
C ILE A 462 -8.39 -0.34 10.37
N ALA A 463 -8.71 -1.22 11.33
CA ALA A 463 -8.27 -1.14 12.72
C ALA A 463 -6.73 -1.24 12.85
N ALA A 464 -6.08 -2.00 11.96
CA ALA A 464 -4.63 -2.02 11.88
C ALA A 464 -4.05 -0.74 11.26
N GLY A 465 -4.86 0.17 10.71
CA GLY A 465 -4.45 1.47 10.16
C GLY A 465 -4.10 1.44 8.67
N TYR A 466 -4.56 0.43 7.93
CA TYR A 466 -4.47 0.41 6.47
C TYR A 466 -5.40 1.45 5.86
N LYS A 467 -4.95 2.08 4.77
CA LYS A 467 -5.64 3.19 4.07
C LYS A 467 -6.29 2.76 2.75
N GLY A 468 -6.34 1.46 2.47
CA GLY A 468 -7.09 0.89 1.37
C GLY A 468 -7.27 -0.61 1.54
N VAL A 469 -8.34 -1.15 0.94
CA VAL A 469 -8.68 -2.57 1.00
C VAL A 469 -8.97 -3.08 -0.40
N GLY A 470 -8.24 -4.11 -0.81
CA GLY A 470 -8.49 -4.86 -2.03
C GLY A 470 -9.26 -6.15 -1.72
N PHE A 471 -10.21 -6.56 -2.54
CA PHE A 471 -10.88 -7.86 -2.43
C PHE A 471 -10.30 -8.83 -3.46
N TRP A 472 -9.66 -9.88 -2.96
CA TRP A 472 -9.06 -10.91 -3.79
C TRP A 472 -10.08 -11.94 -4.23
N LYS A 473 -10.16 -12.18 -5.54
CA LYS A 473 -11.02 -13.19 -6.17
C LYS A 473 -10.29 -13.85 -7.33
N GLN A 474 -10.61 -15.12 -7.59
CA GLN A 474 -10.08 -15.94 -8.67
C GLN A 474 -11.10 -16.10 -9.79
N TYR A 475 -12.39 -16.12 -9.45
CA TYR A 475 -13.48 -16.25 -10.43
C TYR A 475 -14.04 -14.88 -10.83
N SER A 476 -14.60 -14.84 -12.05
CA SER A 476 -15.43 -13.72 -12.48
C SER A 476 -16.70 -13.64 -11.62
N LEU A 477 -17.23 -12.43 -11.40
CA LEU A 477 -18.49 -12.21 -10.68
C LEU A 477 -19.71 -12.81 -11.37
N ASP A 478 -19.54 -13.26 -12.62
CA ASP A 478 -20.61 -13.76 -13.48
C ASP A 478 -20.66 -15.30 -13.45
N THR A 479 -19.77 -15.93 -12.66
CA THR A 479 -19.65 -17.38 -12.55
C THR A 479 -20.69 -17.95 -11.59
N ASP A 480 -21.26 -19.12 -11.88
CA ASP A 480 -22.13 -19.81 -10.93
C ASP A 480 -21.30 -20.65 -9.94
N VAL A 481 -20.84 -20.01 -8.85
CA VAL A 481 -20.12 -20.68 -7.76
C VAL A 481 -20.77 -20.41 -6.39
N PRO A 482 -20.76 -21.38 -5.45
CA PRO A 482 -21.36 -21.21 -4.13
C PRO A 482 -20.79 -19.98 -3.39
N GLY A 483 -21.68 -19.22 -2.74
CA GLY A 483 -21.31 -18.06 -1.93
C GLY A 483 -20.93 -16.78 -2.70
N LEU A 484 -20.96 -16.78 -4.05
CA LEU A 484 -20.60 -15.60 -4.83
C LEU A 484 -21.52 -14.40 -4.56
N ASN A 485 -22.84 -14.60 -4.58
CA ASN A 485 -23.78 -13.50 -4.34
C ASN A 485 -23.70 -12.99 -2.90
N GLU A 486 -23.46 -13.88 -1.93
CA GLU A 486 -23.19 -13.50 -0.53
C GLU A 486 -21.96 -12.59 -0.44
N ARG A 487 -20.88 -12.95 -1.14
CA ARG A 487 -19.65 -12.15 -1.23
C ARG A 487 -19.91 -10.78 -1.85
N VAL A 488 -20.65 -10.70 -2.96
CA VAL A 488 -20.98 -9.41 -3.61
C VAL A 488 -21.69 -8.49 -2.63
N HIS A 489 -22.68 -8.99 -1.88
CA HIS A 489 -23.38 -8.20 -0.88
C HIS A 489 -22.48 -7.81 0.30
N ALA A 490 -21.60 -8.70 0.77
CA ALA A 490 -20.63 -8.37 1.83
C ALA A 490 -19.69 -7.22 1.40
N ILE A 491 -19.13 -7.30 0.18
CA ILE A 491 -18.29 -6.24 -0.39
C ILE A 491 -19.09 -4.93 -0.50
N ARG A 492 -20.34 -4.98 -0.97
CA ARG A 492 -21.20 -3.80 -1.10
C ARG A 492 -21.50 -3.12 0.22
N LEU A 493 -21.80 -3.91 1.26
CA LEU A 493 -22.05 -3.39 2.61
C LEU A 493 -20.81 -2.71 3.18
N PHE A 494 -19.64 -3.35 3.02
CA PHE A 494 -18.36 -2.77 3.43
C PHE A 494 -18.05 -1.46 2.68
N ALA A 495 -18.14 -1.46 1.35
CA ALA A 495 -17.84 -0.29 0.53
C ALA A 495 -18.78 0.88 0.83
N SER A 496 -20.08 0.60 1.05
CA SER A 496 -21.07 1.60 1.44
C SER A 496 -20.72 2.23 2.80
N HIS A 497 -20.28 1.43 3.76
CA HIS A 497 -19.87 1.94 5.06
C HIS A 497 -18.59 2.78 4.97
N CYS A 498 -17.59 2.31 4.21
CA CYS A 498 -16.35 3.03 3.98
C CYS A 498 -16.58 4.39 3.33
N LYS A 499 -17.52 4.49 2.38
CA LYS A 499 -17.90 5.75 1.75
C LYS A 499 -18.43 6.79 2.74
N ILE A 500 -19.17 6.35 3.76
CA ILE A 500 -19.67 7.25 4.82
C ILE A 500 -18.52 7.70 5.73
N LEU A 501 -17.60 6.79 6.05
CA LEU A 501 -16.47 7.02 6.96
C LEU A 501 -15.21 7.57 6.28
N GLU A 502 -15.27 7.81 4.98
CA GLU A 502 -14.12 8.13 4.11
C GLU A 502 -13.16 9.20 4.66
N PRO A 503 -13.63 10.31 5.28
CA PRO A 503 -12.72 11.31 5.85
C PRO A 503 -11.79 10.75 6.93
N TRP A 504 -12.26 9.83 7.79
CA TRP A 504 -11.44 9.20 8.83
C TRP A 504 -10.53 8.12 8.26
N LEU A 505 -11.03 7.32 7.32
CA LEU A 505 -10.26 6.20 6.76
C LEU A 505 -9.11 6.71 5.88
N ALA A 506 -9.37 7.72 5.05
CA ALA A 506 -8.39 8.27 4.13
C ALA A 506 -7.33 9.13 4.83
N THR A 507 -7.70 9.95 5.82
CA THR A 507 -6.79 10.95 6.44
C THR A 507 -6.39 10.63 7.87
N GLY A 508 -7.12 9.73 8.54
CA GLY A 508 -6.93 9.48 9.96
C GLY A 508 -5.69 8.63 10.27
N ARG A 509 -5.24 8.69 11.52
CA ARG A 509 -4.15 7.86 12.05
C ARG A 509 -4.63 7.12 13.29
N VAL A 510 -4.19 5.89 13.46
CA VAL A 510 -4.43 5.12 14.70
C VAL A 510 -3.65 5.78 15.83
N VAL A 511 -4.34 6.12 16.93
CA VAL A 511 -3.76 6.83 18.08
C VAL A 511 -3.87 6.07 19.40
N ASP A 512 -4.80 5.10 19.51
CA ASP A 512 -5.00 4.31 20.73
C ASP A 512 -5.73 2.99 20.41
N ASP A 513 -5.65 2.02 21.32
CA ASP A 513 -6.47 0.82 21.35
C ASP A 513 -7.14 0.74 22.74
N LEU A 514 -8.46 0.89 22.80
CA LEU A 514 -9.24 0.87 24.03
C LEU A 514 -9.54 -0.56 24.46
N PHE A 515 -9.46 -0.79 25.77
CA PHE A 515 -9.96 -2.03 26.37
C PHE A 515 -11.49 -2.04 26.41
N VAL A 516 -12.07 -3.17 26.05
CA VAL A 516 -13.52 -3.41 26.04
C VAL A 516 -13.87 -4.33 27.19
N HIS A 517 -14.84 -3.91 28.02
CA HIS A 517 -15.42 -4.72 29.09
C HIS A 517 -16.85 -5.12 28.74
N PHE A 518 -17.23 -6.36 29.08
CA PHE A 518 -18.58 -6.87 28.92
C PHE A 518 -19.37 -6.66 30.22
N ASP A 519 -20.69 -6.45 30.12
CA ASP A 519 -21.53 -6.33 31.33
C ASP A 519 -21.52 -7.62 32.19
N ALA A 520 -21.31 -8.79 31.58
CA ALA A 520 -21.23 -10.08 32.28
C ALA A 520 -20.00 -10.19 33.22
N ASP A 521 -18.85 -9.65 32.82
CA ASP A 521 -17.60 -9.70 33.59
C ASP A 521 -17.70 -8.90 34.90
N MET A 522 -18.56 -7.88 34.91
CA MET A 522 -18.69 -6.92 36.01
C MET A 522 -19.54 -7.45 37.17
N GLN A 523 -20.34 -8.51 36.97
CA GLN A 523 -21.15 -9.12 38.03
C GLN A 523 -20.29 -9.87 39.07
N HIS A 524 -19.11 -10.35 38.69
CA HIS A 524 -18.21 -11.09 39.59
C HIS A 524 -17.37 -10.19 40.52
N THR A 525 -17.20 -8.90 40.21
CA THR A 525 -16.37 -7.95 40.99
C THR A 525 -17.03 -7.34 42.23
N GLN A 526 -18.31 -7.61 42.51
CA GLN A 526 -19.06 -6.98 43.62
C GLN A 526 -19.04 -7.73 44.96
N THR A 527 -17.99 -8.51 45.28
CA THR A 527 -17.93 -9.28 46.55
C THR A 527 -17.08 -8.66 47.68
N GLY A 528 -16.56 -7.44 47.53
CA GLY A 528 -15.76 -6.77 48.58
C GLY A 528 -16.42 -5.52 49.18
N ILE A 529 -16.96 -5.61 50.40
CA ILE A 529 -17.71 -4.54 51.11
C ILE A 529 -16.81 -3.37 51.62
N LEU A 530 -15.50 -3.32 51.32
CA LEU A 530 -14.60 -2.29 51.90
C LEU A 530 -13.50 -1.80 50.93
N ALA A 531 -13.80 -0.86 50.03
CA ALA A 531 -12.80 0.01 49.40
C ALA A 531 -13.43 1.29 48.80
N PRO A 532 -13.58 2.41 49.55
CA PRO A 532 -14.33 3.58 49.10
C PRO A 532 -13.54 4.56 48.20
N LEU A 533 -12.39 4.19 47.62
CA LEU A 533 -11.52 5.11 46.88
C LEU A 533 -10.89 4.55 45.58
N LYS A 534 -11.28 3.36 45.11
CA LYS A 534 -10.88 2.89 43.76
C LYS A 534 -11.98 3.24 42.78
N SER A 535 -11.67 4.02 41.74
CA SER A 535 -12.53 4.12 40.55
C SER A 535 -12.83 2.72 40.03
N ARG A 536 -14.00 2.56 39.40
CA ARG A 536 -14.40 1.32 38.71
C ARG A 536 -13.38 0.87 37.64
N TRP A 537 -12.53 1.79 37.20
CA TRP A 537 -11.41 1.61 36.27
C TRP A 537 -10.02 1.55 36.95
N ASP A 538 -9.94 1.74 38.28
CA ASP A 538 -8.69 1.75 39.08
C ASP A 538 -8.30 0.36 39.60
N THR A 539 -8.96 -0.72 39.16
CA THR A 539 -8.49 -2.07 39.45
C THR A 539 -7.47 -2.44 38.36
N PRO A 540 -6.15 -2.41 38.62
CA PRO A 540 -5.20 -2.94 37.68
C PRO A 540 -5.52 -4.42 37.45
N ILE A 541 -5.64 -4.80 36.18
CA ILE A 541 -5.88 -6.17 35.69
C ILE A 541 -4.89 -7.18 36.32
N GLU A 542 -3.76 -6.71 36.85
CA GLU A 542 -2.78 -7.51 37.59
C GLU A 542 -3.31 -8.21 38.85
N GLN A 543 -4.36 -7.72 39.52
CA GLN A 543 -4.88 -8.40 40.73
C GLN A 543 -5.85 -9.57 40.46
N VAL A 544 -6.35 -9.72 39.23
CA VAL A 544 -7.06 -10.94 38.79
C VAL A 544 -6.05 -12.01 38.29
N SER A 545 -4.77 -11.66 38.18
CA SER A 545 -3.73 -12.48 37.58
C SER A 545 -3.11 -13.55 38.51
N ALA A 546 -3.64 -13.75 39.72
CA ALA A 546 -3.11 -14.72 40.68
C ALA A 546 -3.56 -16.18 40.43
N THR A 547 -4.49 -16.43 39.49
CA THR A 547 -5.04 -17.77 39.22
C THR A 547 -4.87 -18.27 37.79
N GLY A 548 -3.99 -17.66 36.98
CA GLY A 548 -3.50 -18.25 35.74
C GLY A 548 -4.57 -18.51 34.65
N ALA A 549 -4.95 -17.45 33.94
CA ALA A 549 -5.22 -17.41 32.49
C ALA A 549 -5.75 -16.01 32.14
N LYS A 550 -4.96 -15.20 31.43
CA LYS A 550 -5.44 -13.95 30.83
C LYS A 550 -6.33 -14.34 29.63
N GLN A 551 -7.64 -14.10 29.66
CA GLN A 551 -8.38 -13.99 28.40
C GLN A 551 -8.24 -12.54 27.93
N PRO A 552 -7.51 -12.25 26.83
CA PRO A 552 -7.63 -10.95 26.19
C PRO A 552 -9.09 -10.74 25.79
N SER A 553 -9.61 -9.52 25.95
CA SER A 553 -10.94 -9.19 25.43
C SER A 553 -10.95 -9.52 23.94
N GLU A 554 -11.91 -10.36 23.52
CA GLU A 554 -12.08 -10.74 22.12
C GLU A 554 -12.41 -9.51 21.26
N ILE A 555 -12.91 -8.43 21.86
CA ILE A 555 -13.19 -7.17 21.17
C ILE A 555 -12.07 -6.18 21.44
N LEU A 556 -11.46 -5.67 20.37
CA LEU A 556 -10.51 -4.55 20.45
C LEU A 556 -11.11 -3.32 19.80
N ALA A 557 -11.08 -2.18 20.50
CA ALA A 557 -11.63 -0.92 20.03
C ALA A 557 -10.52 0.06 19.63
N THR A 558 -10.21 0.14 18.34
CA THR A 558 -9.16 1.03 17.85
C THR A 558 -9.67 2.46 17.70
N VAL A 559 -8.87 3.44 18.12
CA VAL A 559 -9.16 4.87 17.96
C VAL A 559 -8.37 5.45 16.79
N ILE A 560 -9.09 5.96 15.80
CA ILE A 560 -8.56 6.66 14.62
C ILE A 560 -8.85 8.15 14.75
N ARG A 561 -7.81 8.98 14.70
CA ARG A 561 -7.93 10.45 14.76
C ARG A 561 -7.76 11.06 13.39
N SER A 562 -8.69 11.91 12.98
CA SER A 562 -8.62 12.72 11.76
C SER A 562 -8.89 14.19 12.06
N ASP A 563 -8.81 15.05 11.03
CA ASP A 563 -9.18 16.46 11.13
C ASP A 563 -10.68 16.63 11.47
N GLU A 564 -11.52 15.60 11.24
CA GLU A 564 -12.97 15.64 11.45
C GLU A 564 -13.43 15.11 12.81
N GLY A 565 -12.52 14.54 13.59
CA GLY A 565 -12.79 14.02 14.93
C GLY A 565 -12.14 12.66 15.17
N LEU A 566 -12.71 11.92 16.13
CA LEU A 566 -12.30 10.54 16.41
C LEU A 566 -13.30 9.57 15.79
N LEU A 567 -12.78 8.46 15.28
CA LEU A 567 -13.53 7.25 14.95
C LEU A 567 -13.03 6.15 15.90
N ILE A 568 -13.93 5.59 16.70
CA ILE A 568 -13.68 4.40 17.51
C ILE A 568 -14.29 3.22 16.75
N LEU A 569 -13.47 2.20 16.50
CA LEU A 569 -13.83 1.01 15.73
C LEU A 569 -13.61 -0.24 16.61
N PRO A 570 -14.60 -0.63 17.45
CA PRO A 570 -14.65 -1.97 18.04
C PRO A 570 -14.80 -3.04 16.97
N VAL A 571 -13.93 -4.04 16.99
CA VAL A 571 -13.95 -5.23 16.12
C VAL A 571 -13.77 -6.48 16.97
N TRP A 572 -14.61 -7.50 16.73
CA TRP A 572 -14.52 -8.81 17.38
C TRP A 572 -13.44 -9.67 16.70
N TYR A 573 -12.56 -10.27 17.49
CA TYR A 573 -11.54 -11.23 17.10
C TYR A 573 -11.67 -12.47 17.99
N GLU A 574 -12.29 -13.54 17.46
CA GLU A 574 -12.46 -14.80 18.18
C GLU A 574 -11.51 -15.87 17.62
N GLU A 575 -11.11 -16.83 18.46
CA GLU A 575 -10.44 -18.04 18.01
C GLU A 575 -11.37 -18.91 17.14
N GLY A 576 -10.81 -19.56 16.12
CA GLY A 576 -11.55 -20.42 15.18
C GLY A 576 -12.36 -19.69 14.10
N GLU A 577 -12.50 -18.37 14.19
CA GLU A 577 -13.28 -17.57 13.25
C GLU A 577 -12.78 -17.63 11.80
N GLN A 578 -11.47 -17.84 11.60
CA GLN A 578 -10.89 -18.05 10.28
C GLN A 578 -11.39 -19.33 9.59
N CYS A 579 -12.02 -20.23 10.34
CA CYS A 579 -12.70 -21.42 9.82
C CYS A 579 -14.21 -21.19 9.74
N VAL A 580 -14.85 -20.93 10.88
CA VAL A 580 -16.29 -20.66 10.98
C VAL A 580 -16.53 -19.53 12.00
N PRO A 581 -17.20 -18.43 11.59
CA PRO A 581 -17.55 -17.34 12.49
C PRO A 581 -18.31 -17.80 13.72
N GLY A 582 -17.93 -17.28 14.89
CA GLY A 582 -18.72 -17.44 16.09
C GLY A 582 -19.98 -16.58 16.09
N PRO A 583 -20.78 -16.59 17.17
CA PRO A 583 -22.00 -15.80 17.27
C PRO A 583 -21.73 -14.29 17.08
N GLN A 584 -20.63 -13.79 17.65
CA GLN A 584 -20.15 -12.41 17.54
C GLN A 584 -21.25 -11.36 17.77
N ALA A 585 -22.06 -11.61 18.78
CA ALA A 585 -23.14 -10.73 19.19
C ALA A 585 -23.22 -10.74 20.71
N VAL A 586 -23.20 -9.55 21.31
CA VAL A 586 -23.25 -9.40 22.77
C VAL A 586 -24.04 -8.15 23.15
N SER A 587 -24.71 -8.23 24.28
CA SER A 587 -25.36 -7.08 24.89
C SER A 587 -24.41 -6.41 25.87
N GLY A 588 -24.26 -5.09 25.73
CA GLY A 588 -23.56 -4.24 26.69
C GLY A 588 -22.04 -4.38 26.64
N ILE A 589 -21.39 -3.51 25.85
CA ILE A 589 -19.93 -3.32 25.89
C ILE A 589 -19.58 -1.91 26.35
N ARG A 590 -18.50 -1.79 27.15
CA ARG A 590 -18.01 -0.53 27.70
C ARG A 590 -16.58 -0.25 27.25
N MET A 591 -16.33 0.97 26.82
CA MET A 591 -15.02 1.48 26.42
C MET A 591 -14.71 2.78 27.18
N LEU A 592 -13.50 2.89 27.74
CA LEU A 592 -13.05 4.11 28.39
C LEU A 592 -12.09 4.89 27.48
N LEU A 593 -12.52 6.05 27.01
CA LEU A 593 -11.68 6.99 26.29
C LEU A 593 -11.04 7.99 27.26
N LYS A 594 -9.73 8.21 27.13
CA LYS A 594 -9.04 9.27 27.86
C LYS A 594 -9.42 10.64 27.31
N GLY A 595 -10.13 11.43 28.10
CA GLY A 595 -10.55 12.80 27.78
C GLY A 595 -12.05 13.01 27.90
N ASP A 596 -12.46 14.27 27.94
CA ASP A 596 -13.85 14.67 28.10
C ASP A 596 -14.51 14.87 26.72
N ILE A 597 -15.39 13.95 26.35
CA ILE A 597 -16.21 14.06 25.14
C ILE A 597 -17.68 14.18 25.54
N TRP A 598 -18.43 14.97 24.78
CA TRP A 598 -19.83 15.29 25.12
C TRP A 598 -20.85 14.57 24.24
N GLN A 599 -20.44 14.16 23.05
CA GLN A 599 -21.33 13.51 22.08
C GLN A 599 -20.58 12.43 21.31
N ALA A 600 -21.22 11.28 21.17
CA ALA A 600 -20.81 10.17 20.31
C ALA A 600 -22.00 9.76 19.44
N TRP A 601 -21.71 9.24 18.24
CA TRP A 601 -22.70 8.81 17.27
C TRP A 601 -22.28 7.47 16.69
N GLU A 602 -23.17 6.49 16.73
CA GLU A 602 -22.98 5.25 15.98
C GLU A 602 -23.35 5.53 14.52
N VAL A 603 -22.45 5.16 13.62
CA VAL A 603 -22.58 5.35 12.18
C VAL A 603 -22.73 3.98 11.55
N THR A 604 -23.79 3.82 10.77
CA THR A 604 -24.07 2.62 9.97
C THR A 604 -24.46 3.03 8.55
N PRO A 605 -24.47 2.10 7.59
CA PRO A 605 -25.01 2.37 6.25
C PRO A 605 -26.44 2.91 6.26
N VAL A 606 -27.29 2.48 7.22
CA VAL A 606 -28.72 2.83 7.26
C VAL A 606 -29.05 4.06 8.12
N GLY A 607 -28.17 4.44 9.05
CA GLY A 607 -28.39 5.63 9.86
C GLY A 607 -27.20 6.06 10.73
N VAL A 608 -27.33 7.29 11.25
CA VAL A 608 -26.43 7.88 12.25
C VAL A 608 -27.26 8.14 13.51
N THR A 609 -26.98 7.44 14.60
CA THR A 609 -27.85 7.42 15.79
C THR A 609 -27.07 7.46 17.11
N GLN A 610 -27.78 7.80 18.17
CA GLN A 610 -27.31 7.69 19.56
C GLN A 610 -28.14 6.65 20.35
N SER A 611 -29.16 6.04 19.75
CA SER A 611 -30.10 5.15 20.47
C SER A 611 -29.42 3.92 21.10
N ASN A 612 -28.37 3.41 20.46
CA ASN A 612 -27.56 2.29 20.92
C ASN A 612 -26.40 2.71 21.85
N LEU A 613 -26.21 4.00 22.09
CA LEU A 613 -25.08 4.55 22.85
C LEU A 613 -25.53 5.22 24.14
N GLU A 614 -24.72 5.09 25.18
CA GLU A 614 -24.79 5.91 26.39
C GLU A 614 -23.39 6.44 26.71
N VAL A 615 -23.31 7.71 27.09
CA VAL A 615 -22.04 8.38 27.43
C VAL A 615 -22.07 8.81 28.88
N SER A 616 -21.03 8.47 29.64
CA SER A 616 -20.88 8.87 31.05
C SER A 616 -19.45 9.27 31.38
N TRP A 617 -19.23 10.00 32.48
CA TRP A 617 -17.91 10.57 32.84
C TRP A 617 -17.42 10.05 34.20
N PRO A 618 -16.95 8.79 34.27
CA PRO A 618 -16.30 8.28 35.47
C PRO A 618 -14.91 8.94 35.67
N ALA A 619 -14.33 8.76 36.86
CA ALA A 619 -12.96 9.18 37.09
C ALA A 619 -12.01 8.44 36.13
N GLY A 620 -11.28 9.19 35.29
CA GLY A 620 -10.32 8.66 34.32
C GLY A 620 -10.61 9.01 32.85
N GLY A 621 -11.81 9.50 32.53
CA GLY A 621 -12.15 9.94 31.17
C GLY A 621 -13.65 9.79 30.85
N THR A 622 -13.96 9.55 29.58
CA THR A 622 -15.33 9.33 29.13
C THR A 622 -15.58 7.86 28.82
N GLU A 623 -16.60 7.29 29.45
CA GLU A 623 -17.07 5.94 29.19
C GLU A 623 -18.16 5.97 28.11
N ILE A 624 -17.97 5.15 27.09
CA ILE A 624 -18.92 4.90 26.01
C ILE A 624 -19.47 3.49 26.22
N TYR A 625 -20.78 3.40 26.41
CA TYR A 625 -21.51 2.15 26.54
C TYR A 625 -22.34 1.91 25.28
N LEU A 626 -22.18 0.73 24.67
CA LEU A 626 -22.94 0.27 23.51
C LEU A 626 -23.88 -0.85 23.96
N LYS A 627 -25.19 -0.68 23.77
CA LYS A 627 -26.22 -1.59 24.30
C LYS A 627 -26.23 -2.94 23.58
N GLU A 628 -26.11 -2.91 22.26
CA GLU A 628 -26.03 -4.09 21.41
C GLU A 628 -24.78 -3.96 20.51
N PHE A 629 -23.94 -4.99 20.50
CA PHE A 629 -22.76 -5.08 19.66
C PHE A 629 -22.82 -6.36 18.83
N ASP A 630 -22.45 -6.25 17.55
CA ASP A 630 -22.32 -7.37 16.61
C ASP A 630 -20.83 -7.55 16.24
N GLN A 631 -20.47 -7.95 15.02
CA GLN A 631 -19.05 -8.15 14.66
C GLN A 631 -18.19 -6.88 14.77
N GLN A 632 -18.79 -5.72 14.48
CA GLN A 632 -18.13 -4.42 14.48
C GLN A 632 -19.15 -3.28 14.66
N SER A 633 -18.68 -2.11 15.10
CA SER A 633 -19.44 -0.86 15.08
C SER A 633 -18.50 0.32 14.83
N ALA A 634 -19.01 1.39 14.21
CA ALA A 634 -18.26 2.62 13.97
C ALA A 634 -18.85 3.76 14.80
N ILE A 635 -18.07 4.25 15.77
CA ILE A 635 -18.51 5.32 16.68
C ILE A 635 -17.72 6.59 16.37
N VAL A 636 -18.41 7.61 15.87
CA VAL A 636 -17.82 8.92 15.56
C VAL A 636 -18.02 9.88 16.72
N ILE A 637 -16.94 10.55 17.11
CA ILE A 637 -16.93 11.63 18.08
C ILE A 637 -16.44 12.88 17.38
N THR A 638 -17.31 13.87 17.29
CA THR A 638 -16.98 15.16 16.69
C THR A 638 -17.79 16.28 17.35
N SER A 639 -17.16 17.44 17.50
CA SER A 639 -17.81 18.67 17.96
C SER A 639 -18.37 19.52 16.80
N LYS A 640 -18.18 19.07 15.56
CA LYS A 640 -18.50 19.81 14.33
C LYS A 640 -19.89 19.42 13.79
N PRO A 641 -20.91 20.30 13.83
CA PRO A 641 -22.26 19.96 13.38
C PRO A 641 -22.33 19.60 11.89
N ASN A 642 -21.56 20.28 11.04
CA ASN A 642 -21.49 20.04 9.61
C ASN A 642 -20.96 18.62 9.26
N VAL A 643 -20.14 18.03 10.12
CA VAL A 643 -19.66 16.65 9.95
C VAL A 643 -20.81 15.66 10.17
N ILE A 644 -21.64 15.88 11.19
CA ILE A 644 -22.82 15.04 11.45
C ILE A 644 -23.84 15.16 10.31
N GLU A 645 -24.12 16.38 9.84
CA GLU A 645 -25.02 16.60 8.70
C GLU A 645 -24.53 15.88 7.43
N ARG A 646 -23.21 15.90 7.17
CA ARG A 646 -22.60 15.14 6.07
C ARG A 646 -22.81 13.64 6.25
N LEU A 647 -22.49 13.09 7.42
CA LEU A 647 -22.68 11.66 7.72
C LEU A 647 -24.13 11.22 7.50
N GLN A 648 -25.09 11.98 8.01
CA GLN A 648 -26.52 11.70 7.83
C GLN A 648 -26.95 11.78 6.35
N ARG A 649 -26.38 12.72 5.57
CA ARG A 649 -26.63 12.82 4.13
C ARG A 649 -26.07 11.63 3.37
N GLU A 650 -24.83 11.22 3.64
CA GLU A 650 -24.22 10.07 2.96
C GLU A 650 -24.93 8.76 3.33
N SER A 651 -25.28 8.56 4.60
CA SER A 651 -26.09 7.42 5.03
C SER A 651 -27.45 7.39 4.32
N ARG A 652 -28.16 8.53 4.22
CA ARG A 652 -29.43 8.61 3.48
C ARG A 652 -29.30 8.24 2.00
N ARG A 653 -28.16 8.49 1.36
CA ARG A 653 -27.94 8.15 -0.07
C ARG A 653 -27.82 6.64 -0.31
N VAL A 654 -27.24 5.90 0.63
CA VAL A 654 -26.97 4.46 0.47
C VAL A 654 -27.93 3.57 1.27
N ARG A 655 -28.74 4.15 2.14
CA ARG A 655 -29.63 3.46 3.10
C ARG A 655 -30.45 2.33 2.47
N ASP A 656 -31.22 2.63 1.43
CA ASP A 656 -32.17 1.66 0.87
C ASP A 656 -31.44 0.51 0.17
N ASP A 657 -30.33 0.83 -0.50
CA ASP A 657 -29.46 -0.16 -1.13
C ASP A 657 -28.75 -1.04 -0.11
N ALA A 658 -28.28 -0.46 1.00
CA ALA A 658 -27.66 -1.21 2.08
C ALA A 658 -28.66 -2.13 2.79
N ALA A 659 -29.88 -1.65 3.04
CA ALA A 659 -30.95 -2.48 3.62
C ALA A 659 -31.31 -3.64 2.69
N ARG A 660 -31.51 -3.38 1.39
CA ARG A 660 -31.72 -4.44 0.39
C ARG A 660 -30.57 -5.45 0.37
N ALA A 661 -29.33 -4.98 0.31
CA ALA A 661 -28.17 -5.84 0.28
C ALA A 661 -28.05 -6.72 1.54
N MET A 662 -28.36 -6.17 2.72
CA MET A 662 -28.33 -6.92 3.98
C MET A 662 -29.43 -8.00 4.05
N VAL A 663 -30.65 -7.68 3.59
CA VAL A 663 -31.75 -8.65 3.52
C VAL A 663 -31.44 -9.74 2.50
N SER A 664 -30.95 -9.38 1.31
CA SER A 664 -30.53 -10.36 0.28
C SER A 664 -29.40 -11.26 0.77
N LEU A 665 -28.41 -10.69 1.47
CA LEU A 665 -27.34 -11.47 2.09
C LEU A 665 -27.88 -12.49 3.10
N ALA A 666 -28.77 -12.06 4.00
CA ALA A 666 -29.39 -12.94 4.98
C ALA A 666 -30.22 -14.05 4.32
N ALA A 667 -30.96 -13.74 3.26
CA ALA A 667 -31.74 -14.73 2.52
C ALA A 667 -30.86 -15.79 1.85
N LEU A 668 -29.83 -15.36 1.11
CA LEU A 668 -28.91 -16.26 0.40
C LEU A 668 -28.15 -17.16 1.38
N LYS A 669 -27.64 -16.59 2.48
CA LYS A 669 -26.94 -17.36 3.50
C LYS A 669 -27.89 -18.32 4.22
N PHE A 670 -29.13 -17.91 4.52
CA PHE A 670 -30.12 -18.78 5.14
C PHE A 670 -30.38 -20.03 4.29
N GLU A 671 -30.63 -19.86 2.99
CA GLU A 671 -30.84 -20.97 2.06
C GLU A 671 -29.65 -21.95 2.05
N ARG A 672 -28.43 -21.42 1.90
CA ARG A 672 -27.21 -22.24 1.91
C ARG A 672 -27.03 -22.98 3.24
N VAL A 673 -27.19 -22.29 4.36
CA VAL A 673 -27.02 -22.86 5.70
C VAL A 673 -28.07 -23.92 5.98
N GLN A 674 -29.32 -23.71 5.58
CA GLN A 674 -30.39 -24.70 5.68
C GLN A 674 -30.03 -25.97 4.90
N ASN A 675 -29.57 -25.84 3.65
CA ASN A 675 -29.19 -26.99 2.83
C ASN A 675 -28.07 -27.82 3.48
N VAL A 676 -27.04 -27.17 4.03
CA VAL A 676 -25.95 -27.86 4.74
C VAL A 676 -26.44 -28.47 6.06
N HIS A 677 -27.30 -27.78 6.81
CA HIS A 677 -27.93 -28.29 8.03
C HIS A 677 -28.70 -29.59 7.75
N GLU A 678 -29.55 -29.60 6.72
CA GLU A 678 -30.35 -30.76 6.33
C GLU A 678 -29.50 -31.98 6.01
N GLU A 679 -28.33 -31.78 5.40
CA GLU A 679 -27.39 -32.87 5.13
C GLU A 679 -26.61 -33.35 6.35
N LEU A 680 -26.29 -32.46 7.28
CA LEU A 680 -25.60 -32.82 8.52
C LEU A 680 -26.49 -33.68 9.42
N ILE A 681 -27.82 -33.54 9.31
CA ILE A 681 -28.78 -34.41 9.98
C ILE A 681 -28.53 -35.87 9.54
N GLY A 682 -28.09 -36.69 10.49
CA GLY A 682 -27.88 -38.14 10.31
C GLY A 682 -26.44 -38.55 10.02
N ILE A 683 -25.53 -37.61 9.71
CA ILE A 683 -24.09 -37.90 9.55
C ILE A 683 -23.22 -37.24 10.63
N SER A 684 -23.66 -36.14 11.24
CA SER A 684 -22.98 -35.52 12.36
C SER A 684 -23.60 -35.91 13.71
N PRO A 685 -22.87 -35.76 14.82
CA PRO A 685 -23.48 -35.73 16.15
C PRO A 685 -24.59 -34.67 16.23
N PRO A 686 -25.65 -34.91 17.02
CA PRO A 686 -26.73 -33.95 17.16
C PRO A 686 -26.26 -32.69 17.89
N VAL A 687 -26.63 -31.53 17.34
CA VAL A 687 -26.31 -30.21 17.91
C VAL A 687 -27.49 -29.67 18.72
N VAL A 688 -27.20 -29.15 19.91
CA VAL A 688 -28.20 -28.59 20.82
C VAL A 688 -28.84 -27.35 20.20
N GLN A 689 -30.18 -27.31 20.20
CA GLN A 689 -30.99 -26.18 19.72
C GLN A 689 -30.82 -25.82 18.23
N ALA A 690 -30.23 -26.70 17.40
CA ALA A 690 -30.02 -26.42 15.98
C ALA A 690 -31.31 -25.98 15.24
N GLU A 691 -32.40 -26.72 15.46
CA GLU A 691 -33.74 -26.40 14.93
C GLU A 691 -34.31 -25.08 15.45
N LEU A 692 -33.97 -24.69 16.68
CA LEU A 692 -34.42 -23.43 17.26
C LEU A 692 -33.70 -22.25 16.61
N ASP A 693 -32.38 -22.33 16.47
CA ASP A 693 -31.58 -21.29 15.82
C ASP A 693 -32.06 -21.08 14.37
N LEU A 694 -32.28 -22.16 13.61
CA LEU A 694 -32.76 -22.06 12.23
C LEU A 694 -34.15 -21.42 12.14
N ARG A 695 -35.09 -21.78 13.04
CA ARG A 695 -36.42 -21.14 13.09
C ARG A 695 -36.34 -19.66 13.46
N GLN A 696 -35.46 -19.28 14.39
CA GLN A 696 -35.26 -17.89 14.78
C GLN A 696 -34.61 -17.07 13.65
N ALA A 697 -33.66 -17.67 12.92
CA ALA A 697 -33.07 -17.07 11.73
C ALA A 697 -34.15 -16.78 10.67
N TYR A 698 -35.02 -17.76 10.40
CA TYR A 698 -36.12 -17.62 9.44
C TYR A 698 -37.14 -16.54 9.87
N ALA A 699 -37.58 -16.55 11.13
CA ALA A 699 -38.52 -15.55 11.65
C ALA A 699 -37.95 -14.12 11.56
N SER A 700 -36.66 -13.95 11.85
CA SER A 700 -35.98 -12.66 11.69
C SER A 700 -35.89 -12.23 10.22
N LEU A 701 -35.62 -13.16 9.30
CA LEU A 701 -35.59 -12.90 7.86
C LEU A 701 -36.97 -12.52 7.30
N GLU A 702 -38.02 -13.18 7.76
CA GLU A 702 -39.40 -12.85 7.38
C GLU A 702 -39.78 -11.44 7.85
N THR A 703 -39.38 -11.09 9.08
CA THR A 703 -39.53 -9.72 9.62
C THR A 703 -38.76 -8.73 8.76
N ALA A 704 -37.49 -9.03 8.43
CA ALA A 704 -36.65 -8.17 7.61
C ALA A 704 -37.27 -7.90 6.23
N SER A 705 -37.82 -8.93 5.60
CA SER A 705 -38.51 -8.83 4.30
C SER A 705 -39.76 -7.96 4.39
N LYS A 706 -40.58 -8.13 5.44
CA LYS A 706 -41.77 -7.31 5.69
C LYS A 706 -41.44 -5.84 5.90
N GLU A 707 -40.41 -5.53 6.69
CA GLU A 707 -39.98 -4.15 6.92
C GLU A 707 -39.39 -3.53 5.65
N LEU A 708 -38.68 -4.31 4.83
CA LEU A 708 -38.17 -3.84 3.54
C LEU A 708 -39.31 -3.48 2.57
N ASP A 709 -40.33 -4.35 2.46
CA ASP A 709 -41.53 -4.10 1.66
C ASP A 709 -42.33 -2.88 2.16
N ALA A 710 -42.33 -2.66 3.48
CA ALA A 710 -42.93 -1.49 4.13
C ALA A 710 -42.10 -0.21 3.98
N SER A 711 -40.94 -0.24 3.30
CA SER A 711 -40.01 0.89 3.18
C SER A 711 -39.47 1.39 4.52
N HIS A 712 -39.21 0.47 5.46
CA HIS A 712 -38.57 0.70 6.76
C HIS A 712 -37.14 0.11 6.76
N PRO A 713 -36.18 0.75 6.07
CA PRO A 713 -34.86 0.17 5.82
C PRO A 713 -33.99 -0.02 7.07
N VAL A 714 -34.19 0.76 8.14
CA VAL A 714 -33.40 0.63 9.38
C VAL A 714 -33.81 -0.64 10.13
N GLU A 715 -35.12 -0.84 10.25
CA GLU A 715 -35.76 -2.00 10.87
C GLU A 715 -35.48 -3.27 10.06
N ALA A 716 -35.56 -3.20 8.73
CA ALA A 716 -35.20 -4.30 7.83
C ALA A 716 -33.74 -4.74 8.00
N TYR A 717 -32.81 -3.78 8.05
CA TYR A 717 -31.39 -4.04 8.25
C TYR A 717 -31.12 -4.71 9.60
N ALA A 718 -31.71 -4.19 10.69
CA ALA A 718 -31.55 -4.74 12.02
C ALA A 718 -32.13 -6.16 12.16
N ALA A 719 -33.29 -6.43 11.54
CA ALA A 719 -33.88 -7.77 11.53
C ALA A 719 -33.06 -8.77 10.69
N ALA A 720 -32.50 -8.34 9.56
CA ALA A 720 -31.60 -9.17 8.76
C ALA A 720 -30.30 -9.50 9.53
N GLN A 721 -29.75 -8.53 10.26
CA GLN A 721 -28.59 -8.75 11.14
C GLN A 721 -28.87 -9.80 12.22
N LYS A 722 -30.05 -9.76 12.85
CA LYS A 722 -30.48 -10.80 13.81
C LYS A 722 -30.59 -12.18 13.16
N SER A 723 -31.07 -12.25 11.92
CA SER A 723 -31.09 -13.52 11.16
C SER A 723 -29.68 -14.10 11.01
N LEU A 724 -28.72 -13.28 10.58
CA LEU A 724 -27.31 -13.68 10.45
C LEU A 724 -26.69 -14.13 11.79
N GLN A 725 -27.01 -13.46 12.90
CA GLN A 725 -26.55 -13.86 14.24
C GLN A 725 -26.98 -15.30 14.60
N HIS A 726 -28.26 -15.63 14.34
CA HIS A 726 -28.76 -16.99 14.57
C HIS A 726 -28.10 -18.02 13.65
N LEU A 727 -27.85 -17.67 12.38
CA LEU A 727 -27.12 -18.54 11.46
C LEU A 727 -25.68 -18.78 11.91
N ARG A 728 -24.95 -17.75 12.35
CA ARG A 728 -23.59 -17.93 12.89
C ARG A 728 -23.56 -18.82 14.13
N SER A 729 -24.50 -18.63 15.05
CA SER A 729 -24.67 -19.51 16.22
C SER A 729 -24.84 -20.98 15.81
N LEU A 730 -25.72 -21.25 14.84
CA LEU A 730 -25.94 -22.59 14.31
C LEU A 730 -24.67 -23.18 13.68
N GLN A 731 -24.04 -22.43 12.76
CA GLN A 731 -22.83 -22.85 12.07
C GLN A 731 -21.70 -23.17 13.06
N ARG A 732 -21.49 -22.30 14.05
CA ARG A 732 -20.45 -22.46 15.06
C ARG A 732 -20.64 -23.72 15.88
N LYS A 733 -21.86 -24.01 16.34
CA LYS A 733 -22.13 -25.22 17.13
C LYS A 733 -21.82 -26.51 16.37
N TYR A 734 -22.15 -26.57 15.06
CA TYR A 734 -21.77 -27.70 14.21
C TYR A 734 -20.25 -27.82 14.05
N TRP A 735 -19.58 -26.70 13.87
CA TRP A 735 -18.13 -26.66 13.73
C TRP A 735 -17.41 -27.08 15.01
N ASP A 736 -17.80 -26.55 16.17
CA ASP A 736 -17.24 -26.92 17.48
C ASP A 736 -17.39 -28.44 17.74
N ALA A 737 -18.51 -29.03 17.31
CA ALA A 737 -18.71 -30.48 17.40
C ALA A 737 -17.76 -31.27 16.48
N ALA A 738 -17.44 -30.75 15.28
CA ALA A 738 -16.55 -31.39 14.32
C ALA A 738 -15.08 -31.34 14.76
N ILE A 739 -14.64 -30.23 15.34
CA ILE A 739 -13.24 -30.04 15.73
C ILE A 739 -12.91 -30.55 17.14
N LYS A 740 -13.91 -30.92 17.95
CA LYS A 740 -13.74 -31.29 19.36
C LYS A 740 -12.63 -32.30 19.63
N ASP A 741 -12.50 -33.31 18.78
CA ASP A 741 -11.52 -34.40 18.92
C ASP A 741 -10.29 -34.23 18.01
N LEU A 742 -10.18 -33.08 17.32
CA LEU A 742 -9.06 -32.77 16.42
C LEU A 742 -8.02 -31.90 17.15
N PRO A 743 -6.70 -32.15 16.95
CA PRO A 743 -5.66 -31.27 17.48
C PRO A 743 -5.72 -29.83 16.93
N SER A 744 -6.24 -29.68 15.71
CA SER A 744 -6.42 -28.42 14.98
C SER A 744 -7.50 -28.62 13.92
N ALA A 745 -8.23 -27.56 13.54
CA ALA A 745 -9.16 -27.60 12.41
C ALA A 745 -8.47 -28.03 11.09
N THR A 746 -7.22 -27.62 10.84
CA THR A 746 -6.46 -28.00 9.63
C THR A 746 -6.00 -29.47 9.60
N THR A 747 -6.22 -30.22 10.70
CA THR A 747 -6.05 -31.68 10.73
C THR A 747 -6.87 -32.31 9.60
N SER A 748 -8.09 -31.83 9.38
CA SER A 748 -8.97 -32.21 8.27
C SER A 748 -9.33 -30.94 7.51
N LEU A 749 -8.90 -30.78 6.26
CA LEU A 749 -9.20 -29.56 5.49
C LEU A 749 -10.70 -29.29 5.40
N ASP A 750 -11.53 -30.32 5.31
CA ASP A 750 -12.99 -30.19 5.27
C ASP A 750 -13.59 -29.60 6.57
N ALA A 751 -12.84 -29.62 7.68
CA ALA A 751 -13.24 -29.02 8.95
C ALA A 751 -12.89 -27.52 9.03
N THR A 752 -12.30 -26.94 7.97
CA THR A 752 -11.90 -25.52 7.96
C THR A 752 -13.01 -24.58 7.46
N GLY A 753 -14.21 -25.08 7.17
CA GLY A 753 -15.36 -24.25 6.76
C GLY A 753 -16.68 -24.96 6.97
N PHE A 754 -17.75 -24.21 7.21
CA PHE A 754 -19.08 -24.78 7.46
C PHE A 754 -19.61 -25.53 6.23
N GLN A 755 -19.42 -24.96 5.03
CA GLN A 755 -19.85 -25.55 3.76
C GLN A 755 -19.30 -26.97 3.54
N THR A 756 -18.10 -27.27 4.04
CA THR A 756 -17.39 -28.54 3.81
C THR A 756 -17.58 -29.54 4.96
N LEU A 757 -18.27 -29.18 6.05
CA LEU A 757 -18.49 -30.08 7.19
C LEU A 757 -19.15 -31.42 6.85
N PRO A 758 -20.12 -31.52 5.91
CA PRO A 758 -20.65 -32.83 5.54
C PRO A 758 -19.58 -33.76 4.98
N ASP A 759 -18.59 -33.24 4.24
CA ASP A 759 -17.49 -34.03 3.68
C ASP A 759 -16.48 -34.43 4.77
N HIS A 760 -16.27 -33.56 5.77
CA HIS A 760 -15.54 -33.91 6.97
C HIS A 760 -16.15 -35.12 7.69
N TRP A 761 -17.46 -35.07 7.99
CA TRP A 761 -18.13 -36.17 8.70
C TRP A 761 -18.14 -37.48 7.90
N ARG A 762 -18.31 -37.40 6.57
CA ARG A 762 -18.17 -38.58 5.70
C ARG A 762 -16.77 -39.18 5.79
N THR A 763 -15.73 -38.35 5.74
CA THR A 763 -14.34 -38.77 5.90
C THR A 763 -14.11 -39.40 7.28
N MET A 764 -14.65 -38.83 8.36
CA MET A 764 -14.55 -39.39 9.71
C MET A 764 -15.27 -40.74 9.85
N ILE A 765 -16.44 -40.90 9.24
CA ILE A 765 -17.17 -42.18 9.18
C ILE A 765 -16.38 -43.22 8.38
N GLU A 766 -15.80 -42.83 7.24
CA GLU A 766 -14.95 -43.70 6.43
C GLU A 766 -13.68 -44.14 7.18
N LEU A 767 -13.01 -43.19 7.86
CA LEU A 767 -11.86 -43.47 8.73
C LEU A 767 -12.19 -44.50 9.80
N GLY A 768 -13.37 -44.40 10.43
CA GLY A 768 -13.82 -45.36 11.44
C GLY A 768 -14.09 -46.76 10.89
N LYS A 769 -14.27 -46.92 9.56
CA LYS A 769 -14.52 -48.21 8.89
C LYS A 769 -13.24 -48.87 8.35
N ARG A 770 -12.16 -48.12 8.15
CA ARG A 770 -10.91 -48.66 7.58
C ARG A 770 -10.05 -49.29 8.68
N SER A 771 -9.82 -50.61 8.59
CA SER A 771 -9.04 -51.37 9.58
C SER A 771 -7.58 -51.62 9.15
N ARG A 772 -7.29 -51.61 7.85
CA ARG A 772 -5.95 -51.87 7.31
C ARG A 772 -5.14 -50.58 7.19
N ILE A 773 -4.04 -50.52 7.95
CA ILE A 773 -3.08 -49.41 7.96
C ILE A 773 -1.76 -49.93 7.40
N THR A 774 -1.13 -49.18 6.48
CA THR A 774 0.20 -49.52 5.96
C THR A 774 1.30 -49.29 7.01
N GLU A 775 2.48 -49.85 6.75
CA GLU A 775 3.71 -49.39 7.40
C GLU A 775 3.99 -47.92 7.06
N ASN A 776 4.94 -47.31 7.77
CA ASN A 776 5.37 -45.95 7.51
C ASN A 776 5.98 -45.85 6.10
N LEU A 777 5.42 -44.99 5.26
CA LEU A 777 5.86 -44.76 3.89
C LEU A 777 7.08 -43.83 3.80
N ILE A 778 7.52 -43.25 4.93
CA ILE A 778 8.80 -42.54 5.06
C ILE A 778 9.67 -43.31 6.06
N PRO A 779 10.46 -44.31 5.62
CA PRO A 779 11.26 -45.14 6.52
C PRO A 779 12.28 -44.36 7.36
N THR A 780 12.74 -43.21 6.88
CA THR A 780 13.70 -42.33 7.57
C THR A 780 13.02 -41.33 8.52
N GLY A 781 11.72 -41.46 8.77
CA GLY A 781 10.96 -40.52 9.61
C GLY A 781 11.21 -40.66 11.11
N ASP A 782 11.95 -41.70 11.54
CA ASP A 782 12.45 -41.88 12.90
C ASP A 782 13.73 -41.07 13.19
N PHE A 783 14.34 -40.47 12.15
CA PHE A 783 15.56 -39.65 12.24
C PHE A 783 16.79 -40.35 12.87
N GLU A 784 16.85 -41.69 12.84
CA GLU A 784 17.95 -42.46 13.44
C GLU A 784 19.20 -42.54 12.54
N SER A 785 19.07 -42.29 11.24
CA SER A 785 20.17 -42.42 10.26
C SER A 785 20.49 -41.10 9.55
N VAL A 786 21.57 -40.45 9.99
CA VAL A 786 22.10 -39.22 9.35
C VAL A 786 22.43 -39.44 7.87
N ALA A 787 22.97 -40.61 7.51
CA ALA A 787 23.32 -40.92 6.13
C ALA A 787 22.07 -41.01 5.24
N ALA A 788 21.03 -41.73 5.69
CA ALA A 788 19.79 -41.88 4.93
C ALA A 788 19.04 -40.55 4.81
N MET A 789 19.10 -39.70 5.84
CA MET A 789 18.56 -38.33 5.79
C MET A 789 19.23 -37.48 4.71
N LYS A 790 20.57 -37.46 4.66
CA LYS A 790 21.33 -36.69 3.66
C LYS A 790 21.10 -37.12 2.21
N GLU A 791 20.83 -38.40 2.00
CA GLU A 791 20.62 -38.96 0.66
C GLU A 791 19.20 -38.70 0.14
N ASN A 792 18.19 -38.78 1.01
CA ASN A 792 16.79 -38.85 0.56
C ASN A 792 15.97 -37.59 0.84
N TRP A 793 16.45 -36.66 1.69
CA TRP A 793 15.75 -35.41 2.00
C TRP A 793 16.37 -34.22 1.27
N SER A 794 15.53 -33.29 0.84
CA SER A 794 15.98 -32.07 0.18
C SER A 794 15.82 -30.85 1.08
N ASP A 795 16.89 -30.05 1.17
CA ASP A 795 16.91 -28.75 1.83
C ASP A 795 16.16 -27.71 0.98
N GLY A 796 15.18 -27.04 1.59
CA GLY A 796 14.38 -25.98 1.00
C GLY A 796 14.53 -24.63 1.72
N SER A 797 15.60 -24.46 2.49
CA SER A 797 15.85 -23.28 3.33
C SER A 797 16.26 -22.05 2.51
N THR A 798 15.82 -20.87 2.94
CA THR A 798 16.33 -19.59 2.43
C THR A 798 17.63 -19.26 3.17
N ARG A 799 18.71 -18.86 2.48
CA ARG A 799 20.07 -18.76 3.09
C ARG A 799 20.34 -17.44 3.84
N THR A 800 19.50 -17.08 4.80
CA THR A 800 19.60 -15.82 5.57
C THR A 800 19.62 -16.06 7.10
N GLY A 801 20.57 -15.45 7.80
CA GLY A 801 20.72 -15.62 9.27
C GLY A 801 21.56 -16.83 9.70
N ASN A 802 21.58 -17.09 11.01
CA ASN A 802 22.24 -18.26 11.60
C ASN A 802 21.24 -19.42 11.64
N GLN A 803 21.56 -20.49 10.92
CA GLN A 803 20.63 -21.58 10.62
C GLN A 803 21.26 -22.91 10.98
N ARG A 804 20.49 -23.79 11.63
CA ARG A 804 20.95 -25.12 11.98
C ARG A 804 19.83 -26.14 11.87
N ILE A 805 20.04 -27.13 11.01
CA ILE A 805 19.25 -28.38 10.96
C ILE A 805 20.21 -29.50 11.34
N GLN A 806 19.94 -30.21 12.45
CA GLN A 806 20.80 -31.29 12.91
C GLN A 806 20.02 -32.42 13.57
N ILE A 807 20.53 -33.63 13.46
CA ILE A 807 20.06 -34.76 14.26
C ILE A 807 20.76 -34.70 15.61
N GLN A 808 20.00 -34.73 16.70
CA GLN A 808 20.49 -34.75 18.07
C GLN A 808 20.05 -36.02 18.78
N TYR A 809 20.85 -36.47 19.74
CA TYR A 809 20.55 -37.63 20.57
C TYR A 809 19.89 -37.19 21.88
N ASP A 810 18.69 -37.68 22.18
CA ASP A 810 18.02 -37.43 23.46
C ASP A 810 18.39 -38.55 24.46
N GLN A 811 19.24 -38.21 25.43
CA GLN A 811 19.68 -39.18 26.45
C GLN A 811 18.54 -39.74 27.31
N ARG A 812 17.42 -39.02 27.46
CA ARG A 812 16.31 -39.45 28.32
C ARG A 812 15.40 -40.46 27.61
N ARG A 813 15.22 -40.29 26.30
CA ARG A 813 14.41 -41.18 25.45
C ARG A 813 15.23 -42.29 24.81
N ASN A 814 16.56 -42.14 24.76
CA ASN A 814 17.50 -43.08 24.13
C ASN A 814 17.20 -43.27 22.62
N ASP A 815 16.83 -42.17 21.96
CA ASP A 815 16.52 -42.05 20.54
C ASP A 815 17.18 -40.79 19.93
N HIS A 816 17.17 -40.68 18.61
CA HIS A 816 17.55 -39.47 17.89
C HIS A 816 16.31 -38.69 17.47
N HIS A 817 16.46 -37.37 17.35
CA HIS A 817 15.43 -36.50 16.81
C HIS A 817 16.05 -35.43 15.91
N LEU A 818 15.24 -34.84 15.04
CA LEU A 818 15.64 -33.74 14.18
C LEU A 818 15.39 -32.40 14.89
N SER A 819 16.37 -31.51 14.85
CA SER A 819 16.32 -30.20 15.50
C SER A 819 16.53 -29.07 14.49
N PHE A 820 15.63 -28.09 14.52
CA PHE A 820 15.65 -26.86 13.75
C PHE A 820 15.96 -25.69 14.69
N GLN A 821 16.92 -24.84 14.33
CA GLN A 821 17.19 -23.58 15.00
C GLN A 821 17.41 -22.48 13.96
N LEU A 822 16.67 -21.39 14.09
CA LEU A 822 16.77 -20.21 13.23
C LEU A 822 16.89 -18.95 14.09
N GLU A 823 17.93 -18.17 13.80
CA GLU A 823 18.17 -16.84 14.35
C GLU A 823 18.46 -15.87 13.18
N SER A 824 17.45 -15.09 12.82
CA SER A 824 17.48 -14.05 11.79
C SER A 824 17.26 -12.65 12.38
N THR A 825 17.58 -11.63 11.59
CA THR A 825 17.30 -10.25 12.00
C THR A 825 15.81 -9.91 11.84
N PRO A 826 15.23 -9.04 12.69
CA PRO A 826 13.84 -8.63 12.55
C PRO A 826 13.54 -8.04 11.17
N GLY A 827 12.49 -8.53 10.51
CA GLY A 827 12.05 -8.06 9.19
C GLY A 827 12.66 -8.80 7.99
N GLU A 828 13.53 -9.78 8.21
CA GLU A 828 13.93 -10.74 7.17
C GLU A 828 12.96 -11.91 7.15
N ASN A 829 12.40 -12.25 5.98
CA ASN A 829 11.51 -13.40 5.83
C ASN A 829 12.34 -14.69 5.71
N SER A 830 13.01 -15.07 6.80
CA SER A 830 13.89 -16.24 6.85
C SER A 830 13.09 -17.48 7.22
N ALA A 831 13.33 -18.56 6.48
CA ALA A 831 12.75 -19.86 6.78
C ALA A 831 13.76 -20.97 6.52
N ILE A 832 13.82 -21.93 7.44
CA ILE A 832 14.57 -23.18 7.22
C ILE A 832 13.60 -24.31 7.01
N ALA A 833 13.84 -25.12 5.99
CA ALA A 833 12.89 -26.14 5.58
C ALA A 833 13.58 -27.44 5.16
N LEU A 834 12.97 -28.56 5.52
CA LEU A 834 13.38 -29.88 5.09
C LEU A 834 12.18 -30.60 4.46
N THR A 835 12.39 -31.18 3.28
CA THR A 835 11.34 -31.87 2.53
C THR A 835 11.64 -33.35 2.42
N SER A 836 10.66 -34.18 2.73
CA SER A 836 10.77 -35.64 2.72
C SER A 836 10.94 -36.23 1.32
N PRO A 837 11.29 -37.53 1.23
CA PRO A 837 11.14 -38.30 0.00
C PRO A 837 9.68 -38.29 -0.48
N ALA A 838 9.48 -38.56 -1.78
CA ALA A 838 8.16 -38.66 -2.37
C ALA A 838 7.43 -39.94 -1.93
N VAL A 839 6.16 -39.79 -1.60
CA VAL A 839 5.24 -40.87 -1.24
C VAL A 839 4.13 -40.92 -2.29
N HIS A 840 3.93 -42.08 -2.89
CA HIS A 840 2.85 -42.31 -3.84
C HIS A 840 1.53 -42.59 -3.11
N ALA A 841 0.45 -41.93 -3.55
CA ALA A 841 -0.91 -42.25 -3.12
C ALA A 841 -1.88 -42.28 -4.31
N GLU A 842 -2.84 -43.19 -4.22
CA GLU A 842 -3.85 -43.42 -5.26
C GLU A 842 -5.13 -42.64 -4.95
N ALA A 843 -5.91 -42.31 -5.98
CA ALA A 843 -7.21 -41.69 -5.80
C ALA A 843 -8.12 -42.56 -4.88
N GLY A 844 -8.69 -41.94 -3.84
CA GLY A 844 -9.51 -42.60 -2.82
C GLY A 844 -8.75 -43.07 -1.58
N ASP A 845 -7.41 -42.99 -1.57
CA ASP A 845 -6.60 -43.19 -0.37
C ASP A 845 -6.93 -42.12 0.68
N ILE A 846 -6.94 -42.55 1.95
CA ILE A 846 -6.90 -41.62 3.09
C ILE A 846 -5.50 -41.73 3.71
N VAL A 847 -4.75 -40.64 3.63
CA VAL A 847 -3.40 -40.53 4.15
C VAL A 847 -3.45 -39.85 5.53
N VAL A 848 -2.78 -40.45 6.50
CA VAL A 848 -2.54 -39.86 7.81
C VAL A 848 -1.04 -39.56 7.95
N ILE A 849 -0.75 -38.30 8.22
CA ILE A 849 0.59 -37.81 8.53
C ILE A 849 0.62 -37.48 10.02
N SER A 850 1.58 -38.01 10.76
CA SER A 850 1.74 -37.69 12.18
C SER A 850 3.20 -37.49 12.54
N ALA A 851 3.48 -36.63 13.52
CA ALA A 851 4.81 -36.44 14.07
C ALA A 851 4.74 -36.07 15.56
N GLN A 852 5.78 -36.40 16.32
CA GLN A 852 6.00 -35.84 17.64
C GLN A 852 6.79 -34.54 17.50
N VAL A 853 6.33 -33.47 18.12
CA VAL A 853 7.01 -32.17 18.06
C VAL A 853 7.11 -31.59 19.46
N ARG A 854 8.26 -30.98 19.80
CA ARG A 854 8.38 -30.09 20.96
C ARG A 854 9.05 -28.79 20.54
N THR A 855 8.61 -27.68 21.12
CA THR A 855 9.13 -26.35 20.82
C THR A 855 9.98 -25.89 22.01
N ALA A 856 11.30 -25.90 21.80
CA ALA A 856 12.29 -25.72 22.87
C ALA A 856 12.36 -24.27 23.38
N SER A 857 12.06 -23.30 22.52
CA SER A 857 11.99 -21.87 22.85
C SER A 857 10.68 -21.24 22.33
N PRO A 858 10.21 -20.15 22.96
CA PRO A 858 9.07 -19.39 22.45
C PRO A 858 9.42 -18.66 21.17
N PHE A 859 8.44 -18.60 20.28
CA PHE A 859 8.47 -17.81 19.05
C PHE A 859 8.27 -16.33 19.40
N PRO A 860 9.26 -15.45 19.18
CA PRO A 860 9.19 -14.05 19.61
C PRO A 860 8.34 -13.16 18.70
N GLY A 861 8.28 -13.45 17.40
CA GLY A 861 7.53 -12.69 16.40
C GLY A 861 6.09 -13.18 16.19
N PRO A 862 5.17 -12.31 15.72
CA PRO A 862 3.79 -12.71 15.42
C PRO A 862 3.66 -13.59 14.16
N GLU A 863 4.69 -13.63 13.32
CA GLU A 863 4.79 -14.48 12.13
C GLU A 863 5.64 -15.74 12.36
N ASP A 864 6.36 -15.79 13.49
CA ASP A 864 7.24 -16.89 13.83
C ASP A 864 6.41 -18.14 14.14
N ALA A 865 6.74 -19.26 13.49
CA ALA A 865 6.00 -20.50 13.61
C ALA A 865 6.79 -21.71 13.09
N PHE A 866 6.46 -22.89 13.60
CA PHE A 866 6.84 -24.14 12.96
C PHE A 866 5.66 -24.75 12.21
N LEU A 867 5.87 -25.11 10.95
CA LEU A 867 4.85 -25.62 10.05
C LEU A 867 5.17 -27.06 9.66
N ILE A 868 4.14 -27.91 9.71
CA ILE A 868 4.14 -29.23 9.08
C ILE A 868 3.02 -29.25 8.06
N PHE A 869 3.35 -29.55 6.81
CA PHE A 869 2.38 -29.64 5.71
C PHE A 869 2.82 -30.60 4.62
N ASP A 870 1.87 -31.01 3.79
CA ASP A 870 2.11 -31.82 2.60
C ASP A 870 2.11 -30.96 1.32
N THR A 871 2.69 -31.48 0.22
CA THR A 871 2.70 -30.80 -1.07
C THR A 871 1.41 -30.95 -1.88
N LEU A 872 0.39 -31.68 -1.41
CA LEU A 872 -0.91 -31.73 -2.10
C LEU A 872 -1.65 -30.40 -1.92
N VAL A 873 -1.56 -29.81 -0.72
CA VAL A 873 -2.25 -28.56 -0.35
C VAL A 873 -1.26 -27.42 -0.12
N GLY A 874 -0.04 -27.72 0.32
CA GLY A 874 0.95 -26.71 0.68
C GLY A 874 0.64 -26.00 2.01
N ARG A 875 1.21 -24.80 2.17
CA ARG A 875 1.10 -23.98 3.40
C ARG A 875 -0.34 -23.69 3.85
N PRO A 876 -1.34 -23.48 2.99
CA PRO A 876 -2.72 -23.27 3.45
C PRO A 876 -3.24 -24.41 4.34
N GLY A 877 -2.88 -25.66 4.02
CA GLY A 877 -3.26 -26.84 4.80
C GLY A 877 -2.34 -27.19 5.97
N ALA A 878 -1.38 -26.33 6.32
CA ALA A 878 -0.40 -26.62 7.37
C ALA A 878 -1.04 -26.68 8.77
N VAL A 879 -0.37 -27.43 9.65
CA VAL A 879 -0.46 -27.23 11.10
C VAL A 879 0.73 -26.40 11.55
N ARG A 880 0.47 -25.31 12.26
CA ARG A 880 1.37 -24.27 12.72
C ARG A 880 1.43 -24.30 14.23
N LEU A 881 2.64 -24.45 14.75
CA LEU A 881 2.91 -24.37 16.17
C LEU A 881 3.47 -22.97 16.45
N HIS A 882 2.74 -22.20 17.25
CA HIS A 882 3.09 -20.83 17.64
C HIS A 882 3.44 -20.70 19.13
N GLU A 883 3.26 -21.76 19.91
CA GLU A 883 3.48 -21.74 21.36
C GLU A 883 4.64 -22.66 21.74
N ALA A 884 5.41 -22.22 22.74
CA ALA A 884 6.42 -23.06 23.37
C ALA A 884 5.74 -24.13 24.24
N LYS A 885 5.98 -25.39 23.91
CA LYS A 885 5.63 -26.56 24.69
C LYS A 885 6.87 -27.45 24.73
N GLN A 886 7.47 -27.53 25.91
CA GLN A 886 8.67 -28.34 26.13
C GLN A 886 8.36 -29.84 26.14
N GLU A 887 7.09 -30.21 26.31
CA GLU A 887 6.63 -31.59 26.20
C GLU A 887 6.39 -31.97 24.74
N TRP A 888 6.66 -33.23 24.41
CA TRP A 888 6.35 -33.81 23.11
C TRP A 888 4.84 -33.84 22.90
N GLN A 889 4.38 -33.24 21.80
CA GLN A 889 2.98 -33.26 21.40
C GLN A 889 2.84 -33.90 20.02
N THR A 890 1.76 -34.63 19.83
CA THR A 890 1.45 -35.24 18.53
C THR A 890 0.78 -34.23 17.62
N VAL A 891 1.38 -33.98 16.47
CA VAL A 891 0.76 -33.28 15.34
C VAL A 891 0.18 -34.33 14.39
N LYS A 892 -1.00 -34.05 13.83
CA LYS A 892 -1.68 -34.96 12.90
C LYS A 892 -2.29 -34.18 11.73
N LEU A 893 -2.19 -34.73 10.54
CA LEU A 893 -2.88 -34.30 9.33
C LEU A 893 -3.58 -35.52 8.71
N VAL A 894 -4.75 -35.28 8.14
CA VAL A 894 -5.53 -36.26 7.39
C VAL A 894 -5.83 -35.67 6.02
N ARG A 895 -5.55 -36.44 4.96
CA ARG A 895 -5.81 -36.06 3.57
C ARG A 895 -6.56 -37.15 2.85
N ARG A 896 -7.67 -36.78 2.20
CA ARG A 896 -8.29 -37.59 1.16
C ARG A 896 -7.59 -37.28 -0.15
N VAL A 897 -7.12 -38.31 -0.85
CA VAL A 897 -6.41 -38.14 -2.12
C VAL A 897 -7.42 -38.22 -3.26
N SER A 898 -7.59 -37.12 -3.99
CA SER A 898 -8.59 -36.99 -5.05
C SER A 898 -8.12 -37.51 -6.40
N ARG A 899 -6.80 -37.59 -6.60
CA ARG A 899 -6.14 -38.01 -7.84
C ARG A 899 -4.82 -38.69 -7.53
N ASP A 900 -4.44 -39.66 -8.36
CA ASP A 900 -3.15 -40.33 -8.28
C ASP A 900 -2.02 -39.28 -8.30
N SER A 901 -1.24 -39.24 -7.23
CA SER A 901 -0.23 -38.22 -7.04
C SER A 901 0.90 -38.67 -6.12
N ASP A 902 2.10 -38.19 -6.45
CA ASP A 902 3.22 -38.24 -5.53
C ASP A 902 3.22 -36.96 -4.70
N PHE A 903 3.31 -37.10 -3.38
CA PHE A 903 3.42 -35.96 -2.48
C PHE A 903 4.60 -36.10 -1.53
N ARG A 904 4.99 -34.98 -0.92
CA ARG A 904 6.05 -34.90 0.08
C ARG A 904 5.53 -34.21 1.32
N VAL A 905 6.14 -34.51 2.46
CA VAL A 905 5.93 -33.75 3.71
C VAL A 905 7.04 -32.73 3.84
N ARG A 906 6.68 -31.49 4.16
CA ARG A 906 7.59 -30.37 4.39
C ARG A 906 7.50 -29.93 5.84
N LEU A 907 8.68 -29.82 6.46
CA LEU A 907 8.90 -29.31 7.80
C LEU A 907 9.55 -27.94 7.64
N GLU A 908 8.98 -26.90 8.23
CA GLU A 908 9.45 -25.53 8.02
C GLU A 908 9.39 -24.69 9.28
N LEU A 909 10.51 -24.10 9.68
CA LEU A 909 10.58 -23.10 10.74
C LEU A 909 10.66 -21.72 10.08
N GLN A 910 9.63 -20.90 10.30
CA GLN A 910 9.55 -19.50 9.86
C GLN A 910 9.92 -18.59 11.03
N GLY A 911 10.82 -17.64 10.77
CA GLY A 911 11.28 -16.69 11.78
C GLY A 911 12.07 -17.35 12.93
N ASN A 912 12.20 -16.62 14.04
CA ASN A 912 13.10 -17.01 15.11
C ASN A 912 12.50 -18.14 15.96
N GLY A 913 13.28 -19.18 16.25
CA GLY A 913 12.81 -20.27 17.10
C GLY A 913 13.73 -21.48 17.14
N ALA A 914 13.39 -22.42 18.02
CA ALA A 914 14.01 -23.73 18.11
C ALA A 914 12.95 -24.83 18.29
N VAL A 915 13.00 -25.84 17.44
CA VAL A 915 11.99 -26.90 17.35
C VAL A 915 12.65 -28.24 17.19
N GLU A 916 12.09 -29.25 17.84
CA GLU A 916 12.55 -30.62 17.75
C GLU A 916 11.39 -31.51 17.31
N ILE A 917 11.66 -32.39 16.35
CA ILE A 917 10.69 -33.27 15.71
C ILE A 917 11.22 -34.70 15.68
N ASP A 918 10.31 -35.63 15.91
CA ASP A 918 10.58 -37.06 15.96
C ASP A 918 9.36 -37.86 15.45
N ASP A 919 9.56 -39.14 15.14
CA ASP A 919 8.54 -40.10 14.71
C ASP A 919 7.59 -39.57 13.62
N LEU A 920 8.15 -39.04 12.54
CA LEU A 920 7.37 -38.64 11.37
C LEU A 920 6.87 -39.89 10.63
N GLN A 921 5.55 -40.07 10.65
CA GLN A 921 4.88 -41.18 10.01
C GLN A 921 3.93 -40.70 8.92
N VAL A 922 3.99 -41.36 7.77
CA VAL A 922 2.99 -41.25 6.70
C VAL A 922 2.41 -42.63 6.46
N LYS A 923 1.13 -42.79 6.73
CA LYS A 923 0.42 -44.08 6.63
C LYS A 923 -0.82 -43.94 5.76
N ARG A 924 -1.06 -44.93 4.92
CA ARG A 924 -2.32 -45.05 4.17
C ARG A 924 -3.29 -45.91 4.96
N LEU A 925 -4.53 -45.45 5.06
CA LEU A 925 -5.67 -46.26 5.49
C LEU A 925 -6.36 -46.78 4.25
N LEU A 926 -6.30 -48.09 4.05
CA LEU A 926 -6.90 -48.76 2.90
C LEU A 926 -8.30 -49.26 3.25
N PRO A 927 -9.22 -49.37 2.27
CA PRO A 927 -10.43 -50.16 2.43
C PRO A 927 -10.10 -51.61 2.84
N GLU A 928 -11.05 -52.29 3.47
CA GLU A 928 -10.92 -53.73 3.79
C GLU A 928 -10.78 -54.60 2.55
#